data_AF-A0A534PQJ9-F1
#
_entry.id   AF-A0A534PQJ9-F1
#
_cell.length_a   1.000
_cell.length_b   1.000
_cell.length_c   1.000
_cell.angle_alpha   90.00
_cell.angle_beta   90.00
_cell.angle_gamma   90.00
#
_symmetry.space_group_name_H-M   'P 1'
#
loop_
_entity.id
_entity.type
_entity.pdbx_description
1 polymer ?
#
loop_
_entity_poly.entity_id
_entity_poly.type
_entity_poly.pdbx_seq_one_letter_code
_entity_poly.pdbx_strand_id
1 'polypeptide(L)'
;MRIRSLTVVWALFALLSISTGRAWAQAVCPDEEALSQMLINERAAVISEVAPPAPGTVLHPVQRIPRDHFGLVGNPPLTASDLGALVYPNADSSERASLLEGLTFFTAEQTAATGRGGPSNQPNCLGCHTNSGEAVSGLVDTVSPASRAARSSPTNFEFTGQGRAADDNDAIGNTGRTAAFTIFGDTCARSAGDPPCQGPAPINPGAFDALARAGLFGTVQHTRPSLISCPADPIPSFSIDSNLAGLDPADGWMNDWRASSGFRRTVAERAAPPYIGRGLIEAVPNADILALADPNDDQGEQVGVNATNPNPFGDATPRMGRFGLRAQGPQLVVFIAVGGQEEVGATSLVRPAENDFSTATARPECFDGRPEPDICLSTVVSTRSLIRMVAPPEFGDTLSQLLQLPDPSAPQRPNSRAEIVQRGAKLFGVVLVAFANRMVPGRFPEGGDGRNPHAINDDPSSTRCASCHTPVQRTGTSPANVGARHLSNVWAPMFADLLLHDMPVVNAERIAPTPRNPLSVLRLGSNSFDLSRNFGEDALPNQGIAQAAEFRTTPLMGLGVIGAPFLHDGRVYLSTDTARTAPASTVTANRRSANLPLVVRTADDALLAATELHDLPAPRPGCPVPPAGSDGLVRVGDVVYGTVEQATDDICPPLDSPRRGESRESIRRFRNLTRADQRAVIEFMKEL
;
A
#
# COMPACT_ATOMS: atom_id res chain seq x y z
N MET A 1 -52.77 -35.40 -58.56
CA MET A 1 -51.93 -36.58 -58.85
C MET A 1 -50.55 -36.07 -59.28
N ARG A 2 -49.50 -36.36 -58.48
CA ARG A 2 -48.04 -36.20 -58.75
C ARG A 2 -47.50 -34.77 -58.99
N ILE A 3 -46.25 -34.37 -58.69
CA ILE A 3 -45.09 -34.82 -57.90
C ILE A 3 -44.23 -33.52 -57.69
N ARG A 4 -43.45 -33.47 -56.61
CA ARG A 4 -42.55 -32.39 -56.16
C ARG A 4 -41.41 -32.06 -57.14
N SER A 5 -40.96 -30.79 -57.16
CA SER A 5 -39.60 -30.39 -57.55
C SER A 5 -39.12 -29.22 -56.67
N LEU A 6 -37.96 -29.39 -56.03
CA LEU A 6 -37.21 -28.34 -55.33
C LEU A 6 -36.60 -27.35 -56.34
N THR A 7 -36.52 -26.07 -55.97
CA THR A 7 -35.44 -25.20 -56.45
C THR A 7 -35.06 -24.19 -55.37
N VAL A 8 -33.77 -24.16 -55.02
CA VAL A 8 -33.10 -23.10 -54.28
C VAL A 8 -32.12 -22.44 -55.26
N VAL A 9 -31.85 -21.16 -54.98
CA VAL A 9 -30.61 -20.38 -55.12
C VAL A 9 -30.49 -19.26 -56.19
N TRP A 10 -30.11 -18.08 -55.65
CA TRP A 10 -29.23 -16.99 -56.13
C TRP A 10 -29.83 -15.71 -56.74
N ALA A 11 -29.71 -14.61 -55.97
CA ALA A 11 -29.44 -13.21 -56.37
C ALA A 11 -29.26 -12.40 -55.08
N LEU A 12 -28.36 -11.42 -54.87
CA LEU A 12 -27.32 -10.75 -55.66
C LEU A 12 -26.47 -9.99 -54.64
N PHE A 13 -25.13 -10.08 -54.74
CA PHE A 13 -24.17 -9.34 -53.92
C PHE A 13 -24.15 -7.86 -54.32
N ALA A 14 -24.32 -6.95 -53.35
CA ALA A 14 -23.94 -5.54 -53.46
C ALA A 14 -22.83 -5.25 -52.44
N LEU A 15 -21.62 -5.02 -52.94
CA LEU A 15 -20.47 -4.54 -52.18
C LEU A 15 -20.69 -3.08 -51.80
N LEU A 16 -21.07 -2.82 -50.55
CA LEU A 16 -20.73 -1.56 -49.89
C LEU A 16 -19.45 -1.80 -49.09
N SER A 17 -18.38 -1.14 -49.52
CA SER A 17 -17.18 -0.89 -48.73
C SER A 17 -17.56 -0.03 -47.52
N ILE A 18 -17.89 -0.68 -46.41
CA ILE A 18 -18.05 -0.04 -45.11
C ILE A 18 -16.64 0.26 -44.58
N SER A 19 -16.26 1.53 -44.58
CA SER A 19 -15.20 2.03 -43.71
C SER A 19 -15.58 1.74 -42.27
N THR A 20 -14.86 0.84 -41.60
CA THR A 20 -15.09 0.47 -40.20
C THR A 20 -14.63 1.59 -39.25
N GLY A 21 -15.40 2.65 -39.15
CA GLY A 21 -15.38 3.56 -38.00
C GLY A 21 -16.50 3.17 -37.05
N ARG A 22 -16.20 2.46 -35.97
CA ARG A 22 -17.17 2.26 -34.87
C ARG A 22 -17.35 3.62 -34.19
N ALA A 23 -18.50 4.26 -34.39
CA ALA A 23 -18.90 5.41 -33.60
C ALA A 23 -19.30 4.90 -32.19
N TRP A 24 -18.45 5.15 -31.19
CA TRP A 24 -18.75 4.84 -29.81
C TRP A 24 -19.63 5.97 -29.24
N ALA A 25 -20.82 5.64 -28.73
CA ALA A 25 -21.63 6.61 -28.01
C ALA A 25 -20.99 6.87 -26.64
N GLN A 26 -20.90 8.15 -26.24
CA GLN A 26 -20.49 8.54 -24.90
C GLN A 26 -21.41 7.89 -23.86
N ALA A 27 -20.88 7.51 -22.70
CA ALA A 27 -21.68 6.93 -21.63
C ALA A 27 -22.83 7.89 -21.28
N VAL A 28 -24.07 7.39 -21.30
CA VAL A 28 -25.22 8.16 -20.80
C VAL A 28 -25.16 8.04 -19.27
N CYS A 29 -24.74 9.11 -18.62
CA CYS A 29 -24.58 9.17 -17.18
C CYS A 29 -25.76 9.91 -16.54
N PRO A 30 -26.79 9.18 -16.06
CA PRO A 30 -27.88 9.80 -15.32
C PRO A 30 -27.35 10.41 -14.01
N ASP A 31 -28.04 11.44 -13.51
CA ASP A 31 -27.83 12.03 -12.18
C ASP A 31 -26.46 12.70 -11.95
N GLU A 32 -25.70 12.95 -13.01
CA GLU A 32 -24.34 13.48 -12.94
C GLU A 32 -24.24 14.84 -12.22
N GLU A 33 -25.19 15.74 -12.49
CA GLU A 33 -25.29 17.05 -11.82
C GLU A 33 -25.58 16.89 -10.33
N ALA A 34 -26.52 16.00 -9.97
CA ALA A 34 -26.89 15.74 -8.58
C ALA A 34 -25.72 15.12 -7.80
N LEU A 35 -25.01 14.15 -8.40
CA LEU A 35 -23.83 13.53 -7.80
C LEU A 35 -22.66 14.52 -7.68
N SER A 36 -22.48 15.40 -8.66
CA SER A 36 -21.47 16.46 -8.59
C SER A 36 -21.79 17.44 -7.45
N GLN A 37 -23.05 17.86 -7.32
CA GLN A 37 -23.48 18.71 -6.20
C GLN A 37 -23.34 18.00 -4.85
N MET A 38 -23.63 16.70 -4.79
CA MET A 38 -23.42 15.87 -3.61
C MET A 38 -21.94 15.87 -3.20
N LEU A 39 -21.01 15.66 -4.14
CA LEU A 39 -19.57 15.70 -3.86
C LEU A 39 -19.10 17.09 -3.43
N ILE A 40 -19.65 18.17 -4.00
CA ILE A 40 -19.37 19.54 -3.58
C ILE A 40 -19.84 19.78 -2.13
N ASN A 41 -21.02 19.29 -1.77
CA ASN A 41 -21.56 19.43 -0.41
C ASN A 41 -20.76 18.60 0.61
N GLU A 42 -20.43 17.34 0.27
CA GLU A 42 -19.55 16.49 1.08
C GLU A 42 -18.15 17.12 1.22
N ARG A 43 -17.62 17.73 0.16
CA ARG A 43 -16.37 18.49 0.21
C ARG A 43 -16.46 19.64 1.20
N ALA A 44 -17.54 20.42 1.21
CA ALA A 44 -17.73 21.49 2.18
C ALA A 44 -17.73 20.96 3.63
N ALA A 45 -18.33 19.77 3.84
CA ALA A 45 -18.32 19.08 5.13
C ALA A 45 -16.94 18.52 5.51
N VAL A 46 -16.14 18.06 4.54
CA VAL A 46 -14.76 17.62 4.77
C VAL A 46 -13.81 18.81 4.97
N ILE A 47 -14.08 19.95 4.32
CA ILE A 47 -13.43 21.24 4.60
C ILE A 47 -13.69 21.66 6.05
N SER A 48 -14.86 21.34 6.61
CA SER A 48 -15.21 21.65 8.02
C SER A 48 -14.67 20.66 9.06
N GLU A 49 -13.77 19.76 8.69
CA GLU A 49 -13.28 18.64 9.53
C GLU A 49 -14.40 17.65 9.91
N VAL A 50 -14.04 16.37 10.11
CA VAL A 50 -15.00 15.43 10.70
C VAL A 50 -15.28 15.88 12.12
N ALA A 51 -16.51 16.31 12.39
CA ALA A 51 -16.90 16.82 13.68
C ALA A 51 -16.66 15.76 14.77
N PRO A 52 -15.89 16.07 15.83
CA PRO A 52 -15.71 15.14 16.94
C PRO A 52 -17.07 14.79 17.57
N PRO A 53 -17.18 13.65 18.25
CA PRO A 53 -18.39 13.31 18.99
C PRO A 53 -18.76 14.44 19.95
N ALA A 54 -20.03 14.85 19.94
CA ALA A 54 -20.50 15.89 20.87
C ALA A 54 -20.24 15.44 22.33
N PRO A 55 -20.00 16.37 23.27
CA PRO A 55 -19.81 16.02 24.68
C PRO A 55 -20.96 15.14 25.21
N GLY A 56 -20.62 14.03 25.86
CA GLY A 56 -21.60 13.06 26.38
C GLY A 56 -22.13 12.05 25.36
N THR A 57 -21.69 12.11 24.09
CA THR A 57 -22.00 11.07 23.10
C THR A 57 -21.46 9.73 23.58
N VAL A 58 -22.34 8.72 23.63
CA VAL A 58 -21.93 7.35 23.94
C VAL A 58 -21.42 6.72 22.65
N LEU A 59 -20.17 6.24 22.70
CA LEU A 59 -19.57 5.51 21.60
C LEU A 59 -19.81 4.02 21.76
N HIS A 60 -20.01 3.34 20.64
CA HIS A 60 -20.19 1.88 20.61
C HIS A 60 -19.04 1.21 19.85
N PRO A 61 -18.68 -0.05 20.15
CA PRO A 61 -17.74 -0.78 19.32
C PRO A 61 -18.21 -0.83 17.87
N VAL A 62 -17.30 -0.60 16.92
CA VAL A 62 -17.61 -0.81 15.51
C VAL A 62 -18.04 -2.27 15.29
N GLN A 63 -19.04 -2.45 14.43
CA GLN A 63 -19.45 -3.80 14.03
C GLN A 63 -18.35 -4.49 13.24
N ARG A 64 -18.20 -5.79 13.49
CA ARG A 64 -17.22 -6.66 12.85
C ARG A 64 -17.90 -7.86 12.24
N ILE A 65 -17.29 -8.40 11.19
CA ILE A 65 -17.77 -9.62 10.52
C ILE A 65 -17.06 -10.83 11.15
N PRO A 66 -17.75 -11.93 11.46
CA PRO A 66 -17.10 -13.14 11.97
C PRO A 66 -15.89 -13.54 11.12
N ARG A 67 -14.78 -13.81 11.79
CA ARG A 67 -13.46 -13.95 11.16
C ARG A 67 -13.38 -15.10 10.15
N ASP A 68 -14.05 -16.21 10.45
CA ASP A 68 -14.19 -17.40 9.61
C ASP A 68 -15.07 -17.20 8.38
N HIS A 69 -15.89 -16.14 8.39
CA HIS A 69 -16.76 -15.75 7.29
C HIS A 69 -16.24 -14.55 6.49
N PHE A 70 -15.29 -13.77 7.05
CA PHE A 70 -14.84 -12.53 6.42
C PHE A 70 -14.25 -12.77 5.04
N GLY A 71 -14.81 -12.07 4.05
CA GLY A 71 -14.33 -12.07 2.69
C GLY A 71 -14.69 -13.28 1.83
N LEU A 72 -15.42 -14.25 2.37
CA LEU A 72 -15.97 -15.34 1.58
C LEU A 72 -17.18 -14.84 0.77
N VAL A 73 -16.93 -14.41 -0.46
CA VAL A 73 -17.98 -14.04 -1.41
C VAL A 73 -17.89 -14.92 -2.67
N GLY A 74 -19.02 -15.14 -3.34
CA GLY A 74 -19.13 -16.06 -4.48
C GLY A 74 -18.42 -15.58 -5.76
N ASN A 75 -18.73 -16.21 -6.90
CA ASN A 75 -18.15 -15.82 -8.19
C ASN A 75 -18.86 -14.60 -8.80
N PRO A 76 -18.16 -13.70 -9.51
CA PRO A 76 -18.80 -12.63 -10.25
C PRO A 76 -19.74 -13.17 -11.35
N PRO A 77 -20.81 -12.43 -11.71
CA PRO A 77 -21.20 -11.14 -11.16
C PRO A 77 -21.77 -11.26 -9.74
N LEU A 78 -21.21 -10.50 -8.81
CA LEU A 78 -21.65 -10.47 -7.42
C LEU A 78 -22.94 -9.66 -7.28
N THR A 79 -23.78 -10.05 -6.34
CA THR A 79 -25.08 -9.44 -6.05
C THR A 79 -25.16 -8.98 -4.59
N ALA A 80 -26.25 -8.31 -4.22
CA ALA A 80 -26.44 -7.81 -2.85
C ALA A 80 -26.42 -8.92 -1.78
N SER A 81 -26.75 -10.17 -2.14
CA SER A 81 -26.69 -11.31 -1.21
C SER A 81 -25.26 -11.74 -0.90
N ASP A 82 -24.31 -11.45 -1.78
CA ASP A 82 -22.91 -11.87 -1.63
C ASP A 82 -22.12 -10.93 -0.70
N LEU A 83 -22.69 -9.79 -0.32
CA LEU A 83 -22.02 -8.76 0.47
C LEU A 83 -21.93 -9.08 1.97
N GLY A 84 -22.64 -10.09 2.47
CA GLY A 84 -22.73 -10.39 3.91
C GLY A 84 -21.40 -10.69 4.61
N ALA A 85 -20.40 -11.15 3.85
CA ALA A 85 -19.05 -11.44 4.31
C ALA A 85 -18.06 -10.26 4.16
N LEU A 86 -18.47 -9.17 3.51
CA LEU A 86 -17.58 -8.04 3.17
C LEU A 86 -17.97 -6.73 3.87
N VAL A 87 -19.27 -6.46 4.00
CA VAL A 87 -19.77 -5.17 4.49
C VAL A 87 -20.40 -5.25 5.88
N TYR A 88 -20.62 -4.10 6.53
CA TYR A 88 -21.20 -4.03 7.87
C TYR A 88 -22.44 -4.93 8.03
N PRO A 89 -22.49 -5.80 9.07
CA PRO A 89 -23.53 -6.83 9.21
C PRO A 89 -24.97 -6.32 9.13
N ASN A 90 -25.26 -5.15 9.69
CA ASN A 90 -26.58 -4.54 9.68
C ASN A 90 -26.84 -3.61 8.48
N ALA A 91 -25.98 -3.61 7.45
CA ALA A 91 -26.17 -2.82 6.25
C ALA A 91 -27.52 -3.12 5.58
N ASP A 92 -28.32 -2.08 5.32
CA ASP A 92 -29.68 -2.24 4.82
C ASP A 92 -29.72 -2.45 3.30
N SER A 93 -30.90 -2.71 2.75
CA SER A 93 -31.05 -2.99 1.32
C SER A 93 -30.65 -1.81 0.44
N SER A 94 -30.85 -0.57 0.90
CA SER A 94 -30.49 0.64 0.15
C SER A 94 -28.98 0.84 0.13
N GLU A 95 -28.33 0.67 1.29
CA GLU A 95 -26.87 0.71 1.39
C GLU A 95 -26.24 -0.37 0.51
N ARG A 96 -26.70 -1.63 0.59
CA ARG A 96 -26.20 -2.74 -0.24
C ARG A 96 -26.40 -2.50 -1.73
N ALA A 97 -27.57 -2.00 -2.14
CA ALA A 97 -27.84 -1.65 -3.53
C ALA A 97 -26.88 -0.56 -4.05
N SER A 98 -26.51 0.39 -3.19
CA SER A 98 -25.61 1.50 -3.54
C SER A 98 -24.17 1.06 -3.80
N LEU A 99 -23.81 -0.20 -3.49
CA LEU A 99 -22.46 -0.74 -3.68
C LEU A 99 -22.31 -1.53 -4.99
N LEU A 100 -23.41 -1.92 -5.63
CA LEU A 100 -23.39 -2.95 -6.68
C LEU A 100 -22.69 -2.48 -7.96
N GLU A 101 -22.88 -1.23 -8.36
CA GLU A 101 -22.19 -0.66 -9.51
C GLU A 101 -20.68 -0.61 -9.28
N GLY A 102 -20.26 -0.14 -8.11
CA GLY A 102 -18.86 -0.11 -7.68
C GLY A 102 -18.26 -1.50 -7.53
N LEU A 103 -19.01 -2.47 -7.00
CA LEU A 103 -18.59 -3.87 -6.89
C LEU A 103 -18.39 -4.50 -8.27
N THR A 104 -19.29 -4.20 -9.20
CA THR A 104 -19.17 -4.64 -10.59
C THR A 104 -17.93 -4.03 -11.22
N PHE A 105 -17.70 -2.72 -11.07
CA PHE A 105 -16.48 -2.07 -11.56
C PHE A 105 -15.20 -2.65 -10.92
N PHE A 106 -15.22 -2.90 -9.62
CA PHE A 106 -14.08 -3.41 -8.87
C PHE A 106 -13.64 -4.81 -9.33
N THR A 107 -14.60 -5.66 -9.73
CA THR A 107 -14.37 -7.07 -10.07
C THR A 107 -14.36 -7.36 -11.57
N ALA A 108 -15.04 -6.56 -12.39
CA ALA A 108 -15.09 -6.78 -13.84
C ALA A 108 -13.80 -6.32 -14.51
N GLU A 109 -13.33 -7.12 -15.47
CA GLU A 109 -12.23 -6.71 -16.36
C GLU A 109 -12.62 -5.51 -17.22
N GLN A 110 -11.73 -4.51 -17.20
CA GLN A 110 -11.69 -3.32 -18.03
C GLN A 110 -10.65 -3.61 -19.12
N THR A 111 -11.14 -3.73 -20.35
CA THR A 111 -10.32 -4.02 -21.54
C THR A 111 -10.69 -3.06 -22.66
N ALA A 112 -9.77 -2.83 -23.58
CA ALA A 112 -10.08 -2.04 -24.78
C ALA A 112 -11.24 -2.62 -25.60
N ALA A 113 -11.47 -3.94 -25.54
CA ALA A 113 -12.62 -4.60 -26.16
C ALA A 113 -13.96 -4.21 -25.49
N THR A 114 -13.97 -4.08 -24.16
CA THR A 114 -15.09 -3.52 -23.39
C THR A 114 -15.15 -1.99 -23.44
N GLY A 115 -14.12 -1.37 -24.00
CA GLY A 115 -14.08 0.06 -24.27
C GLY A 115 -13.54 0.92 -23.17
N ARG A 116 -12.57 0.40 -22.44
CA ARG A 116 -11.90 1.06 -21.33
C ARG A 116 -10.43 0.65 -21.38
N GLY A 117 -9.51 1.58 -21.23
CA GLY A 117 -8.10 1.27 -21.06
C GLY A 117 -7.26 1.31 -22.33
N GLY A 118 -6.63 2.46 -22.54
CA GLY A 118 -5.30 2.49 -23.15
C GLY A 118 -4.29 1.78 -22.22
N PRO A 119 -3.53 2.49 -21.36
CA PRO A 119 -2.50 1.90 -20.49
C PRO A 119 -3.00 1.72 -19.05
N SER A 120 -3.27 0.47 -18.65
CA SER A 120 -3.75 0.09 -17.31
C SER A 120 -2.79 -0.91 -16.66
N ASN A 121 -2.46 -0.76 -15.37
CA ASN A 121 -1.59 -1.69 -14.64
C ASN A 121 -2.24 -3.07 -14.42
N GLN A 122 -3.56 -3.07 -14.19
CA GLN A 122 -4.37 -4.28 -14.06
C GLN A 122 -5.70 -4.09 -14.79
N PRO A 123 -6.29 -5.18 -15.33
CA PRO A 123 -7.60 -5.09 -15.98
C PRO A 123 -8.71 -4.79 -14.99
N ASN A 124 -8.53 -4.95 -13.68
CA ASN A 124 -9.56 -4.60 -12.69
C ASN A 124 -8.91 -4.26 -11.35
N CYS A 125 -9.68 -3.62 -10.45
CA CYS A 125 -9.20 -3.30 -9.11
C CYS A 125 -8.81 -4.59 -8.35
N LEU A 126 -9.59 -5.66 -8.49
CA LEU A 126 -9.36 -6.93 -7.80
C LEU A 126 -7.98 -7.56 -8.11
N GLY A 127 -7.45 -7.42 -9.33
CA GLY A 127 -6.15 -7.97 -9.72
C GLY A 127 -4.99 -7.38 -8.92
N CYS A 128 -5.15 -6.14 -8.44
CA CYS A 128 -4.25 -5.49 -7.51
C CYS A 128 -4.58 -5.76 -6.03
N HIS A 129 -5.53 -6.65 -5.72
CA HIS A 129 -6.16 -6.71 -4.41
C HIS A 129 -6.56 -8.17 -4.10
N THR A 130 -5.71 -9.14 -4.43
CA THR A 130 -5.90 -10.58 -4.15
C THR A 130 -5.13 -11.03 -2.91
N ASN A 131 -5.64 -12.00 -2.15
CA ASN A 131 -4.91 -12.47 -0.97
C ASN A 131 -3.62 -13.22 -1.39
N SER A 132 -2.72 -13.41 -0.45
CA SER A 132 -1.47 -14.18 -0.66
C SER A 132 -1.64 -15.69 -0.50
N GLY A 133 -2.71 -16.14 0.17
CA GLY A 133 -2.99 -17.57 0.37
C GLY A 133 -3.37 -18.31 -0.92
N GLU A 134 -3.88 -17.58 -1.92
CA GLU A 134 -4.39 -18.12 -3.19
C GLU A 134 -3.61 -17.60 -4.40
N ALA A 135 -2.51 -16.86 -4.17
CA ALA A 135 -1.54 -16.51 -5.20
C ALA A 135 -0.86 -17.81 -5.71
N VAL A 136 -1.43 -18.31 -6.81
CA VAL A 136 -1.16 -19.52 -7.61
C VAL A 136 0.30 -20.04 -7.59
N SER A 137 0.45 -21.36 -7.72
CA SER A 137 1.72 -22.00 -8.06
C SER A 137 2.29 -21.46 -9.39
N GLY A 138 3.56 -21.06 -9.40
CA GLY A 138 4.30 -20.56 -10.55
C GLY A 138 4.58 -19.05 -10.51
N LEU A 139 4.27 -18.37 -9.41
CA LEU A 139 4.51 -16.94 -9.28
C LEU A 139 5.93 -16.73 -8.74
N VAL A 140 6.86 -16.54 -9.67
CA VAL A 140 8.26 -16.13 -9.50
C VAL A 140 9.23 -17.29 -9.22
N ASP A 141 9.80 -17.86 -10.28
CA ASP A 141 10.95 -18.77 -10.29
C ASP A 141 12.30 -18.04 -10.07
N THR A 142 12.28 -16.72 -9.90
CA THR A 142 13.46 -15.84 -9.93
C THR A 142 13.17 -14.48 -9.29
N VAL A 143 13.90 -14.13 -8.22
CA VAL A 143 13.64 -12.89 -7.46
C VAL A 143 14.10 -11.65 -8.22
N SER A 144 13.20 -10.67 -8.29
CA SER A 144 13.44 -9.31 -8.76
C SER A 144 13.83 -8.39 -7.58
N PRO A 145 14.58 -7.29 -7.78
CA PRO A 145 14.96 -6.40 -6.67
C PRO A 145 13.74 -5.67 -6.09
N ALA A 146 12.70 -5.63 -6.91
CA ALA A 146 11.34 -5.29 -6.65
C ALA A 146 10.53 -6.54 -6.26
N SER A 147 9.83 -6.53 -5.13
CA SER A 147 8.83 -7.56 -4.88
C SER A 147 7.65 -7.33 -5.84
N ARG A 148 7.52 -8.20 -6.85
CA ARG A 148 6.45 -8.14 -7.87
C ARG A 148 5.22 -8.98 -7.48
N ALA A 149 5.08 -9.26 -6.18
CA ALA A 149 4.10 -10.17 -5.63
C ALA A 149 2.73 -9.50 -5.47
N ALA A 150 1.68 -10.31 -5.65
CA ALA A 150 0.29 -9.93 -5.48
C ALA A 150 0.05 -9.21 -4.14
N ARG A 151 -0.69 -8.11 -4.20
CA ARG A 151 -0.83 -7.11 -3.12
C ARG A 151 -1.96 -7.46 -2.15
N SER A 152 -1.81 -7.03 -0.90
CA SER A 152 -2.75 -7.24 0.21
C SER A 152 -4.22 -6.90 -0.15
N SER A 153 -5.04 -7.93 -0.30
CA SER A 153 -6.46 -7.84 -0.63
C SER A 153 -7.36 -7.15 0.39
N PRO A 154 -8.55 -6.67 -0.02
CA PRO A 154 -9.76 -7.07 0.65
C PRO A 154 -10.08 -8.53 0.30
N THR A 155 -10.19 -9.40 1.28
CA THR A 155 -10.98 -10.64 1.19
C THR A 155 -10.43 -11.88 0.49
N ASN A 156 -10.88 -13.03 1.02
CA ASN A 156 -10.67 -14.40 0.55
C ASN A 156 -11.75 -14.78 -0.48
N PHE A 157 -11.78 -14.08 -1.61
CA PHE A 157 -12.69 -14.37 -2.72
C PHE A 157 -12.41 -15.80 -3.24
N GLU A 158 -13.41 -16.68 -3.30
CA GLU A 158 -13.27 -18.11 -3.66
C GLU A 158 -12.76 -18.37 -5.10
N PHE A 159 -12.54 -17.32 -5.91
CA PHE A 159 -12.15 -17.35 -7.33
C PHE A 159 -10.86 -16.59 -7.66
N THR A 160 -10.08 -16.18 -6.67
CA THR A 160 -8.76 -15.52 -6.76
C THR A 160 -7.70 -16.41 -7.44
N GLY A 161 -7.80 -16.57 -8.76
CA GLY A 161 -6.77 -17.21 -9.60
C GLY A 161 -6.30 -16.36 -10.77
N GLN A 162 -6.72 -15.08 -10.84
CA GLN A 162 -6.57 -14.26 -12.05
C GLN A 162 -5.51 -13.14 -11.94
N GLY A 163 -4.94 -12.91 -10.75
CA GLY A 163 -3.79 -12.02 -10.61
C GLY A 163 -2.57 -12.62 -11.32
N ARG A 164 -2.00 -11.91 -12.29
CA ARG A 164 -0.82 -12.37 -13.03
C ARG A 164 0.43 -11.83 -12.33
N ALA A 165 1.32 -12.70 -11.83
CA ALA A 165 2.66 -12.25 -11.41
C ALA A 165 3.52 -11.94 -12.62
N ALA A 166 4.63 -11.26 -12.33
CA ALA A 166 5.64 -10.94 -13.31
C ALA A 166 6.04 -12.21 -14.08
N ASP A 167 5.84 -12.18 -15.39
CA ASP A 167 6.30 -13.20 -16.33
C ASP A 167 7.75 -12.96 -16.80
N ASP A 168 8.43 -11.95 -16.22
CA ASP A 168 9.84 -11.63 -16.50
C ASP A 168 10.53 -10.96 -15.29
N ASN A 169 11.83 -11.21 -15.17
CA ASN A 169 12.71 -10.76 -14.10
C ASN A 169 13.43 -9.46 -14.42
N ASP A 170 13.50 -9.09 -15.69
CA ASP A 170 14.26 -7.93 -16.15
C ASP A 170 13.45 -6.63 -15.95
N ALA A 171 13.43 -6.10 -14.73
CA ALA A 171 12.74 -4.83 -14.44
C ALA A 171 13.21 -3.65 -15.29
N ILE A 172 14.36 -3.77 -15.98
CA ILE A 172 14.98 -2.71 -16.77
C ILE A 172 14.66 -2.87 -18.27
N GLY A 173 14.84 -4.06 -18.85
CA GLY A 173 14.63 -4.35 -20.27
C GLY A 173 13.32 -5.08 -20.62
N ASN A 174 12.66 -5.73 -19.66
CA ASN A 174 11.34 -6.37 -19.82
C ASN A 174 10.62 -6.50 -18.48
N THR A 175 9.78 -5.52 -18.13
CA THR A 175 9.15 -5.46 -16.81
C THR A 175 8.20 -6.62 -16.49
N GLY A 176 7.86 -7.48 -17.44
CA GLY A 176 6.92 -8.57 -17.24
C GLY A 176 5.48 -8.11 -16.90
N ARG A 177 4.56 -9.03 -16.59
CA ARG A 177 3.20 -8.78 -16.07
C ARG A 177 3.23 -8.59 -14.56
N THR A 178 3.63 -7.44 -14.03
CA THR A 178 3.68 -7.33 -12.55
C THR A 178 2.30 -7.09 -11.94
N ALA A 179 2.18 -7.49 -10.68
CA ALA A 179 1.12 -7.04 -9.78
C ALA A 179 1.62 -5.97 -8.80
N ALA A 180 2.78 -5.34 -8.99
CA ALA A 180 3.36 -4.34 -8.08
C ALA A 180 3.52 -2.96 -8.77
N PHE A 181 3.41 -1.86 -8.00
CA PHE A 181 3.43 -0.50 -8.57
C PHE A 181 4.88 -0.10 -8.73
N THR A 182 5.46 -0.34 -9.90
CA THR A 182 6.82 0.10 -10.17
C THR A 182 6.78 1.56 -10.62
N ILE A 183 7.37 2.45 -9.81
CA ILE A 183 7.53 3.86 -10.14
C ILE A 183 9.00 4.11 -10.45
N PHE A 184 9.23 4.84 -11.54
CA PHE A 184 10.54 5.26 -11.97
C PHE A 184 10.68 6.78 -11.85
N GLY A 185 11.82 7.20 -11.30
CA GLY A 185 12.15 8.62 -11.18
C GLY A 185 13.64 8.84 -11.39
N ASP A 186 13.96 9.78 -12.28
CA ASP A 186 15.30 10.35 -12.39
C ASP A 186 15.34 11.61 -11.54
N THR A 187 16.15 11.60 -10.49
CA THR A 187 16.18 12.67 -9.48
C THR A 187 17.59 13.18 -9.23
N CYS A 188 17.67 14.43 -8.78
CA CYS A 188 18.85 14.98 -8.14
C CYS A 188 18.40 15.39 -6.73
N ALA A 189 18.95 14.74 -5.70
CA ALA A 189 18.45 14.84 -4.34
C ALA A 189 18.63 16.25 -3.74
N ARG A 190 17.72 16.62 -2.83
CA ARG A 190 17.71 17.92 -2.10
C ARG A 190 17.93 17.79 -0.58
N SER A 191 18.25 16.60 -0.04
CA SER A 191 18.45 16.49 1.42
C SER A 191 19.72 17.21 1.84
N ALA A 192 19.69 17.88 3.01
CA ALA A 192 20.87 18.54 3.56
C ALA A 192 21.99 17.50 3.79
N GLY A 193 23.14 17.68 3.11
CA GLY A 193 24.26 16.75 3.15
C GLY A 193 24.42 15.86 1.90
N ASP A 194 23.47 15.87 0.96
CA ASP A 194 23.66 15.25 -0.35
C ASP A 194 24.61 16.10 -1.23
N PRO A 195 25.40 15.47 -2.12
CA PRO A 195 26.28 16.21 -3.04
C PRO A 195 25.47 17.15 -3.95
N PRO A 196 25.92 18.41 -4.16
CA PRO A 196 25.19 19.40 -4.95
C PRO A 196 25.13 19.00 -6.43
N CYS A 197 24.00 19.31 -7.10
CA CYS A 197 23.83 19.04 -8.52
C CYS A 197 24.88 19.82 -9.35
N GLN A 198 25.77 19.12 -10.07
CA GLN A 198 26.77 19.74 -10.96
C GLN A 198 26.67 19.17 -12.39
N GLY A 199 26.36 20.02 -13.37
CA GLY A 199 26.23 19.64 -14.80
C GLY A 199 26.26 20.86 -15.74
N PRO A 200 26.49 20.65 -17.07
CA PRO A 200 26.65 21.75 -18.02
C PRO A 200 25.31 22.46 -18.27
N ALA A 201 25.26 23.75 -17.90
CA ALA A 201 24.10 24.67 -17.95
C ALA A 201 22.99 24.40 -16.91
N PRO A 202 22.37 25.46 -16.35
CA PRO A 202 21.61 25.36 -15.10
C PRO A 202 20.30 24.64 -15.35
N ILE A 203 20.25 23.36 -14.98
CA ILE A 203 19.01 22.61 -14.83
C ILE A 203 18.29 23.24 -13.64
N ASN A 204 17.51 24.28 -13.92
CA ASN A 204 16.81 25.07 -12.93
C ASN A 204 15.98 24.12 -12.05
N PRO A 205 16.12 24.12 -10.71
CA PRO A 205 15.45 23.16 -9.83
C PRO A 205 13.91 23.19 -9.91
N GLY A 206 13.34 24.23 -10.51
CA GLY A 206 11.91 24.35 -10.84
C GLY A 206 11.52 23.88 -12.26
N ALA A 207 12.48 23.44 -13.09
CA ALA A 207 12.20 22.92 -14.43
C ALA A 207 11.47 21.57 -14.38
N PHE A 208 11.68 20.75 -13.34
CA PHE A 208 10.90 19.53 -13.12
C PHE A 208 9.46 19.83 -12.68
N ASP A 209 9.23 20.97 -12.02
CA ASP A 209 7.90 21.50 -11.66
C ASP A 209 7.21 22.20 -12.85
N ALA A 210 7.96 22.61 -13.87
CA ALA A 210 7.44 23.13 -15.14
C ALA A 210 7.16 22.01 -16.16
N LEU A 211 7.92 20.92 -16.12
CA LEU A 211 7.74 19.76 -16.99
C LEU A 211 6.64 18.79 -16.48
N ALA A 212 6.38 18.75 -15.17
CA ALA A 212 5.12 18.23 -14.60
C ALA A 212 3.89 19.04 -15.02
N ARG A 213 4.05 20.36 -15.28
CA ARG A 213 3.01 21.24 -15.86
C ARG A 213 2.91 21.14 -17.39
N ALA A 214 3.86 20.50 -18.06
CA ALA A 214 3.93 20.38 -19.51
C ALA A 214 3.66 18.96 -20.04
N GLY A 215 3.31 18.00 -19.16
CA GLY A 215 3.02 16.61 -19.57
C GLY A 215 4.25 15.78 -19.99
N LEU A 216 5.47 16.28 -19.76
CA LEU A 216 6.70 15.66 -20.31
C LEU A 216 7.52 14.85 -19.28
N PHE A 217 7.15 14.91 -18.00
CA PHE A 217 7.60 13.96 -16.98
C PHE A 217 6.38 13.36 -16.29
N GLY A 218 5.70 12.44 -16.98
CA GLY A 218 4.92 11.44 -16.27
C GLY A 218 5.89 10.58 -15.47
N THR A 219 5.58 10.29 -14.22
CA THR A 219 6.01 9.03 -13.62
C THR A 219 5.81 7.96 -14.68
N VAL A 220 6.89 7.34 -15.18
CA VAL A 220 6.70 6.16 -16.01
C VAL A 220 6.25 5.11 -15.02
N GLN A 221 4.95 5.01 -14.84
CA GLN A 221 4.34 3.86 -14.20
C GLN A 221 4.36 2.78 -15.27
N HIS A 222 5.15 1.74 -15.06
CA HIS A 222 5.20 0.64 -16.02
C HIS A 222 3.94 -0.20 -15.85
N THR A 223 2.83 0.32 -16.38
CA THR A 223 1.61 -0.44 -16.61
C THR A 223 1.88 -1.35 -17.82
N ARG A 224 1.42 -2.62 -17.81
CA ARG A 224 1.24 -3.38 -19.06
C ARG A 224 -0.17 -3.09 -19.57
N PRO A 225 -0.33 -2.28 -20.62
CA PRO A 225 -1.62 -1.89 -21.19
C PRO A 225 -2.54 -3.07 -21.48
N SER A 226 -3.86 -2.82 -21.46
CA SER A 226 -4.87 -3.80 -21.86
C SER A 226 -4.74 -4.19 -23.36
N LEU A 227 -3.98 -3.40 -24.13
CA LEU A 227 -3.73 -3.53 -25.56
C LEU A 227 -2.36 -4.15 -25.88
N ILE A 228 -2.34 -5.20 -26.69
CA ILE A 228 -1.11 -5.84 -27.22
C ILE A 228 -0.24 -4.85 -28.00
N SER A 229 -0.85 -3.85 -28.64
CA SER A 229 -0.17 -2.78 -29.39
C SER A 229 0.58 -1.79 -28.51
N CYS A 230 0.40 -1.87 -27.20
CA CYS A 230 0.94 -0.92 -26.24
C CYS A 230 1.82 -1.68 -25.26
N PRO A 231 3.01 -2.17 -25.64
CA PRO A 231 3.92 -2.73 -24.66
C PRO A 231 4.36 -1.63 -23.68
N ALA A 232 4.51 -1.98 -22.40
CA ALA A 232 5.22 -1.15 -21.45
C ALA A 232 6.59 -0.83 -22.05
N ASP A 233 7.01 0.43 -22.00
CA ASP A 233 8.37 0.75 -22.41
C ASP A 233 9.35 0.08 -21.44
N PRO A 234 10.47 -0.48 -21.92
CA PRO A 234 11.57 -0.80 -21.04
C PRO A 234 12.02 0.50 -20.36
N ILE A 235 12.64 0.43 -19.19
CA ILE A 235 13.35 1.60 -18.68
C ILE A 235 14.41 1.88 -19.75
N PRO A 236 14.33 3.01 -20.48
CA PRO A 236 15.24 3.22 -21.58
C PRO A 236 16.65 3.24 -21.00
N SER A 237 17.56 2.48 -21.62
CA SER A 237 18.97 2.60 -21.28
C SER A 237 19.38 4.04 -21.49
N PHE A 238 20.36 4.52 -20.73
CA PHE A 238 20.84 5.90 -20.85
C PHE A 238 21.15 6.32 -22.31
N SER A 239 21.62 5.37 -23.12
CA SER A 239 21.94 5.56 -24.54
C SER A 239 20.73 5.76 -25.47
N ILE A 240 19.53 5.39 -25.05
CA ILE A 240 18.29 5.49 -25.86
C ILE A 240 17.19 6.32 -25.19
N ASP A 241 17.39 6.71 -23.93
CA ASP A 241 16.49 7.62 -23.23
C ASP A 241 16.57 9.00 -23.88
N SER A 242 15.48 9.41 -24.56
CA SER A 242 15.43 10.69 -25.29
C SER A 242 15.61 11.90 -24.38
N ASN A 243 15.34 11.77 -23.07
CA ASN A 243 15.57 12.83 -22.09
C ASN A 243 17.05 12.92 -21.67
N LEU A 244 17.85 11.89 -21.95
CA LEU A 244 19.26 11.77 -21.62
C LEU A 244 20.16 11.59 -22.87
N ALA A 245 19.57 11.69 -24.07
CA ALA A 245 20.25 11.50 -25.35
C ALA A 245 21.40 12.51 -25.51
N GLY A 246 22.63 12.01 -25.71
CA GLY A 246 23.87 12.80 -25.74
C GLY A 246 24.75 12.66 -24.50
N LEU A 247 24.27 11.94 -23.47
CA LEU A 247 25.01 11.53 -22.28
C LEU A 247 25.24 10.01 -22.33
N ASP A 248 25.91 9.49 -23.38
CA ASP A 248 26.09 8.05 -23.65
C ASP A 248 27.26 7.42 -22.85
N PRO A 249 27.11 6.27 -22.15
CA PRO A 249 28.12 5.71 -21.23
C PRO A 249 29.39 5.11 -21.87
N ALA A 250 29.56 5.20 -23.19
CA ALA A 250 30.63 4.51 -23.91
C ALA A 250 32.05 4.86 -23.41
N ASP A 251 32.22 5.98 -22.70
CA ASP A 251 33.54 6.57 -22.46
C ASP A 251 34.07 6.37 -21.04
N GLY A 252 33.34 5.69 -20.14
CA GLY A 252 33.74 5.44 -18.73
C GLY A 252 33.79 6.70 -17.84
N TRP A 253 33.84 7.88 -18.44
CA TRP A 253 33.84 9.21 -17.80
C TRP A 253 32.52 9.51 -17.06
N MET A 254 31.41 8.87 -17.46
CA MET A 254 30.09 9.12 -16.88
C MET A 254 29.81 8.43 -15.55
N ASN A 255 30.48 7.32 -15.22
CA ASN A 255 30.38 6.77 -13.86
C ASN A 255 30.97 7.74 -12.84
N ASP A 256 32.00 8.48 -13.23
CA ASP A 256 32.64 9.54 -12.46
C ASP A 256 31.78 10.83 -12.45
N TRP A 257 31.16 11.19 -13.59
CA TRP A 257 30.19 12.29 -13.66
C TRP A 257 28.93 12.05 -12.84
N ARG A 258 28.35 10.84 -12.83
CA ARG A 258 27.14 10.51 -12.03
C ARG A 258 27.39 10.67 -10.54
N ALA A 259 28.51 10.12 -10.07
CA ALA A 259 28.93 10.25 -8.68
C ALA A 259 29.21 11.71 -8.29
N SER A 260 29.76 12.52 -9.21
CA SER A 260 30.07 13.94 -8.96
C SER A 260 28.92 14.92 -9.22
N SER A 261 27.89 14.53 -9.99
CA SER A 261 26.73 15.37 -10.34
C SER A 261 25.53 15.18 -9.42
N GLY A 262 25.50 14.14 -8.58
CA GLY A 262 24.38 13.85 -7.67
C GLY A 262 23.12 13.30 -8.35
N PHE A 263 23.18 12.98 -9.66
CA PHE A 263 22.09 12.36 -10.41
C PHE A 263 21.85 10.91 -9.97
N ARG A 264 20.58 10.52 -9.83
CA ARG A 264 20.15 9.18 -9.40
C ARG A 264 18.99 8.69 -10.25
N ARG A 265 19.07 7.44 -10.72
CA ARG A 265 17.91 6.70 -11.22
C ARG A 265 17.37 5.82 -10.11
N THR A 266 16.10 6.02 -9.79
CA THR A 266 15.48 5.37 -8.63
C THR A 266 14.25 4.60 -9.07
N VAL A 267 14.02 3.51 -8.35
CA VAL A 267 12.87 2.63 -8.55
C VAL A 267 12.19 2.47 -7.21
N ALA A 268 10.88 2.64 -7.22
CA ALA A 268 10.03 2.35 -6.09
C ALA A 268 9.09 1.21 -6.45
N GLU A 269 8.78 0.40 -5.44
CA GLU A 269 7.66 -0.53 -5.49
C GLU A 269 6.65 -0.16 -4.42
N ARG A 270 5.37 -0.31 -4.73
CA ARG A 270 4.31 -0.16 -3.73
C ARG A 270 3.35 -1.32 -3.82
N ALA A 271 2.99 -1.88 -2.67
CA ALA A 271 1.90 -2.82 -2.50
C ALA A 271 0.58 -2.04 -2.32
N ALA A 272 -0.52 -2.57 -2.86
CA ALA A 272 -1.80 -1.94 -2.59
C ALA A 272 -2.20 -2.23 -1.14
N PRO A 273 -2.59 -1.21 -0.36
CA PRO A 273 -2.98 -1.41 1.02
C PRO A 273 -4.35 -2.08 1.10
N PRO A 274 -4.64 -2.85 2.18
CA PRO A 274 -5.95 -3.45 2.37
C PRO A 274 -7.07 -2.39 2.41
N TYR A 275 -8.28 -2.79 2.03
CA TYR A 275 -9.48 -1.92 2.08
C TYR A 275 -10.31 -2.08 3.36
N ILE A 276 -9.89 -2.94 4.29
CA ILE A 276 -10.57 -3.15 5.57
C ILE A 276 -10.70 -1.83 6.33
N GLY A 277 -11.93 -1.48 6.74
CA GLY A 277 -12.21 -0.38 7.65
C GLY A 277 -11.85 1.02 7.14
N ARG A 278 -11.71 1.24 5.83
CA ARG A 278 -11.33 2.57 5.29
C ARG A 278 -12.36 3.67 5.56
N GLY A 279 -13.64 3.32 5.66
CA GLY A 279 -14.66 4.26 6.11
C GLY A 279 -14.41 4.75 7.54
N LEU A 280 -13.81 3.92 8.40
CA LEU A 280 -13.46 4.34 9.76
C LEU A 280 -12.33 5.35 9.74
N ILE A 281 -11.29 5.15 8.89
CA ILE A 281 -10.19 6.12 8.70
C ILE A 281 -10.73 7.48 8.24
N GLU A 282 -11.69 7.47 7.32
CA GLU A 282 -12.39 8.67 6.86
C GLU A 282 -13.08 9.41 8.01
N ALA A 283 -13.59 8.69 9.00
CA ALA A 283 -14.42 9.21 10.08
C ALA A 283 -13.65 9.58 11.37
N VAL A 284 -12.32 9.44 11.42
CA VAL A 284 -11.53 9.89 12.59
C VAL A 284 -11.42 11.43 12.57
N PRO A 285 -11.75 12.16 13.64
CA PRO A 285 -11.59 13.62 13.69
C PRO A 285 -10.13 14.07 13.49
N ASN A 286 -9.90 15.19 12.79
CA ASN A 286 -8.54 15.75 12.62
C ASN A 286 -7.87 16.01 13.97
N ALA A 287 -8.61 16.60 14.92
CA ALA A 287 -8.11 16.90 16.25
C ALA A 287 -7.60 15.65 17.01
N ASP A 288 -8.18 14.48 16.74
CA ASP A 288 -7.75 13.24 17.39
C ASP A 288 -6.45 12.69 16.76
N ILE A 289 -6.26 12.84 15.45
CA ILE A 289 -4.99 12.53 14.79
C ILE A 289 -3.90 13.49 15.25
N LEU A 290 -4.21 14.79 15.30
CA LEU A 290 -3.28 15.83 15.77
C LEU A 290 -2.89 15.66 17.23
N ALA A 291 -3.79 15.14 18.08
CA ALA A 291 -3.50 14.89 19.49
C ALA A 291 -2.54 13.71 19.70
N LEU A 292 -2.32 12.86 18.69
CA LEU A 292 -1.36 11.77 18.73
C LEU A 292 0.02 12.20 18.23
N ALA A 293 0.13 13.31 17.50
CA ALA A 293 1.41 13.83 17.04
C ALA A 293 2.17 14.48 18.21
N ASP A 294 3.46 14.22 18.32
CA ASP A 294 4.35 14.92 19.24
C ASP A 294 4.41 16.42 18.92
N PRO A 295 3.93 17.32 19.81
CA PRO A 295 3.93 18.76 19.56
C PRO A 295 5.33 19.39 19.41
N ASN A 296 6.38 18.72 19.91
CA ASN A 296 7.77 19.19 19.83
C ASN A 296 8.55 18.55 18.69
N ASP A 297 7.97 17.56 18.01
CA ASP A 297 8.64 16.74 17.00
C ASP A 297 9.96 16.12 17.51
N ASP A 298 10.03 15.76 18.80
CA ASP A 298 11.23 15.14 19.38
C ASP A 298 11.45 13.71 18.84
N GLN A 299 10.44 13.17 18.14
CA GLN A 299 10.43 11.83 17.54
C GLN A 299 10.46 11.80 16.01
N GLY A 300 10.34 12.94 15.30
CA GLY A 300 10.31 13.01 13.82
C GLY A 300 8.90 12.86 13.20
N GLU A 301 7.86 12.77 14.04
CA GLU A 301 6.50 12.47 13.63
C GLU A 301 5.87 13.62 12.84
N GLN A 302 5.36 13.32 11.64
CA GLN A 302 4.69 14.30 10.82
C GLN A 302 3.22 13.94 10.59
N VAL A 303 2.39 14.98 10.54
CA VAL A 303 1.01 14.83 10.07
C VAL A 303 1.05 14.87 8.55
N GLY A 304 0.48 13.88 7.88
CA GLY A 304 0.28 13.98 6.44
C GLY A 304 -0.56 15.22 6.11
N VAL A 305 0.01 16.14 5.34
CA VAL A 305 -0.72 17.28 4.76
C VAL A 305 -0.63 17.18 3.24
N ASN A 306 -1.78 17.19 2.59
CA ASN A 306 -1.82 17.46 1.17
C ASN A 306 -1.76 18.99 1.00
N ALA A 307 -0.56 19.51 0.75
CA ALA A 307 -0.29 20.91 0.45
C ALA A 307 -0.20 21.19 -1.07
N THR A 308 -0.24 20.15 -1.91
CA THR A 308 0.02 20.24 -3.36
C THR A 308 -1.16 19.73 -4.19
N ASN A 309 -1.73 20.66 -4.97
CA ASN A 309 -2.71 20.45 -6.04
C ASN A 309 -2.12 19.50 -7.12
N PRO A 310 -2.89 18.66 -7.84
CA PRO A 310 -4.27 18.89 -8.22
C PRO A 310 -5.28 18.11 -7.35
N ASN A 311 -5.91 18.81 -6.41
CA ASN A 311 -7.24 18.53 -5.95
C ASN A 311 -8.17 18.52 -7.20
N PRO A 312 -8.87 17.42 -7.50
CA PRO A 312 -9.75 17.34 -8.66
C PRO A 312 -10.94 18.32 -8.61
N PHE A 313 -11.14 19.03 -7.50
CA PHE A 313 -12.19 20.04 -7.33
C PHE A 313 -11.67 21.49 -7.26
N GLY A 314 -10.38 21.72 -7.55
CA GLY A 314 -9.83 23.01 -7.96
C GLY A 314 -9.52 24.06 -6.89
N ASP A 315 -9.51 23.73 -5.58
CA ASP A 315 -8.97 24.65 -4.56
C ASP A 315 -7.56 24.29 -4.08
N ALA A 316 -6.83 25.32 -3.65
CA ALA A 316 -5.48 25.21 -3.09
C ALA A 316 -5.47 25.10 -1.56
N THR A 317 -6.60 24.77 -0.93
CA THR A 317 -6.70 24.70 0.54
C THR A 317 -6.00 23.43 1.04
N PRO A 318 -4.94 23.54 1.87
CA PRO A 318 -4.28 22.38 2.45
C PRO A 318 -5.24 21.56 3.31
N ARG A 319 -5.14 20.24 3.23
CA ARG A 319 -6.00 19.32 4.00
C ARG A 319 -5.17 18.23 4.64
N MET A 320 -5.66 17.74 5.78
CA MET A 320 -5.09 16.54 6.40
C MET A 320 -5.22 15.35 5.46
N GLY A 321 -4.07 14.76 5.20
CA GLY A 321 -3.88 13.56 4.44
C GLY A 321 -4.21 12.31 5.26
N ARG A 322 -4.90 11.34 4.65
CA ARG A 322 -5.41 10.13 5.35
C ARG A 322 -5.21 8.85 4.57
N PHE A 323 -5.32 8.94 3.25
CA PHE A 323 -5.32 7.80 2.35
C PHE A 323 -4.03 7.75 1.53
N GLY A 324 -3.68 6.53 1.14
CA GLY A 324 -2.39 6.22 0.53
C GLY A 324 -1.32 5.88 1.55
N LEU A 325 -0.20 5.34 1.05
CA LEU A 325 0.93 4.89 1.87
C LEU A 325 1.70 6.06 2.48
N ARG A 326 1.60 7.26 1.89
CA ARG A 326 2.25 8.49 2.36
C ARG A 326 1.24 9.56 2.78
N ALA A 327 0.03 9.12 3.15
CA ALA A 327 -1.08 9.99 3.54
C ALA A 327 -1.41 11.10 2.51
N GLN A 328 -1.13 10.93 1.22
CA GLN A 328 -1.27 12.01 0.25
C GLN A 328 -2.74 12.35 -0.11
N GLY A 329 -3.68 11.44 0.13
CA GLY A 329 -5.09 11.62 -0.21
C GLY A 329 -5.92 12.10 1.00
N PRO A 330 -6.58 13.27 0.94
CA PRO A 330 -7.44 13.74 2.03
C PRO A 330 -8.84 13.09 2.03
N GLN A 331 -9.29 12.58 0.89
CA GLN A 331 -10.63 12.02 0.70
C GLN A 331 -10.58 10.69 -0.04
N LEU A 332 -11.50 9.79 0.31
CA LEU A 332 -11.57 8.46 -0.30
C LEU A 332 -11.95 8.52 -1.79
N VAL A 333 -12.79 9.47 -2.20
CA VAL A 333 -13.18 9.66 -3.61
C VAL A 333 -11.98 10.00 -4.50
N VAL A 334 -11.05 10.83 -4.00
CA VAL A 334 -9.82 11.18 -4.72
C VAL A 334 -8.92 9.95 -4.82
N PHE A 335 -8.75 9.23 -3.71
CA PHE A 335 -7.95 8.00 -3.70
C PHE A 335 -8.47 6.96 -4.73
N ILE A 336 -9.79 6.88 -4.91
CA ILE A 336 -10.42 5.94 -5.85
C ILE A 336 -10.34 6.43 -7.28
N ALA A 337 -10.62 7.71 -7.55
CA ALA A 337 -10.52 8.25 -8.90
C ALA A 337 -9.08 8.19 -9.42
N VAL A 338 -8.09 8.48 -8.55
CA VAL A 338 -6.67 8.32 -8.86
C VAL A 338 -6.35 6.85 -9.11
N GLY A 339 -6.72 5.93 -8.23
CA GLY A 339 -6.47 4.50 -8.45
C GLY A 339 -7.17 3.93 -9.69
N GLY A 340 -8.41 4.36 -9.97
CA GLY A 340 -9.16 3.94 -11.15
C GLY A 340 -8.48 4.37 -12.45
N GLN A 341 -7.96 5.60 -12.50
CA GLN A 341 -7.28 6.11 -13.67
C GLN A 341 -5.84 5.58 -13.78
N GLU A 342 -5.00 5.72 -12.75
CA GLU A 342 -3.57 5.35 -12.79
C GLU A 342 -3.37 3.83 -12.85
N GLU A 343 -4.28 3.02 -12.28
CA GLU A 343 -4.11 1.56 -12.20
C GLU A 343 -4.98 0.76 -13.15
N VAL A 344 -6.21 1.21 -13.37
CA VAL A 344 -7.18 0.49 -14.21
C VAL A 344 -7.37 1.19 -15.57
N GLY A 345 -6.83 2.40 -15.75
CA GLY A 345 -6.95 3.14 -17.00
C GLY A 345 -8.39 3.59 -17.27
N ALA A 346 -9.17 3.87 -16.22
CA ALA A 346 -10.55 4.32 -16.32
C ALA A 346 -10.65 5.81 -15.98
N THR A 347 -10.99 6.64 -16.96
CA THR A 347 -11.24 8.07 -16.73
C THR A 347 -12.64 8.31 -16.14
N SER A 348 -12.80 9.42 -15.43
CA SER A 348 -14.07 9.83 -14.81
C SER A 348 -14.19 11.35 -14.81
N LEU A 349 -15.34 11.92 -14.47
CA LEU A 349 -15.41 13.39 -14.28
C LEU A 349 -14.41 13.94 -13.25
N VAL A 350 -14.00 13.13 -12.28
CA VAL A 350 -13.01 13.51 -11.26
C VAL A 350 -11.59 13.49 -11.84
N ARG A 351 -11.33 12.61 -12.83
CA ARG A 351 -10.06 12.49 -13.55
C ARG A 351 -10.37 12.26 -15.05
N PRO A 352 -10.66 13.33 -15.81
CA PRO A 352 -11.31 13.22 -17.13
C PRO A 352 -10.34 13.05 -18.30
N ALA A 353 -9.03 13.12 -18.03
CA ALA A 353 -8.01 12.89 -19.04
C ALA A 353 -7.51 11.45 -18.91
N GLU A 354 -7.10 10.85 -20.01
CA GLU A 354 -6.25 9.67 -19.95
C GLU A 354 -4.91 10.01 -19.27
N ASN A 355 -4.23 8.99 -18.75
CA ASN A 355 -2.88 9.19 -18.22
C ASN A 355 -1.94 9.57 -19.37
N ASP A 356 -1.15 10.63 -19.15
CA ASP A 356 -0.14 11.09 -20.11
C ASP A 356 1.14 10.27 -19.93
N PHE A 357 1.29 9.23 -20.74
CA PHE A 357 2.54 8.49 -20.84
C PHE A 357 3.33 9.01 -22.03
N SER A 358 4.67 9.12 -21.90
CA SER A 358 5.57 9.51 -22.99
C SER A 358 5.41 8.67 -24.26
N THR A 359 4.86 7.46 -24.13
CA THR A 359 4.50 6.56 -25.23
C THR A 359 3.25 6.97 -26.00
N ALA A 360 2.27 7.62 -25.37
CA ALA A 360 0.98 7.89 -25.97
C ALA A 360 1.11 8.88 -27.15
N THR A 361 2.00 9.87 -27.02
CA THR A 361 2.35 10.79 -28.12
C THR A 361 3.10 10.11 -29.27
N ALA A 362 3.79 9.00 -29.02
CA ALA A 362 4.57 8.24 -30.01
C ALA A 362 3.83 7.00 -30.57
N ARG A 363 2.76 6.54 -29.91
CA ARG A 363 1.95 5.36 -30.24
C ARG A 363 0.46 5.69 -30.17
N PRO A 364 -0.12 6.32 -31.21
CA PRO A 364 -1.54 6.67 -31.26
C PRO A 364 -2.47 5.47 -31.04
N GLU A 365 -2.03 4.25 -31.34
CA GLU A 365 -2.71 2.98 -31.09
C GLU A 365 -2.86 2.63 -29.59
N CYS A 366 -2.30 3.45 -28.70
CA CYS A 366 -2.47 3.36 -27.24
C CYS A 366 -3.52 4.28 -26.67
N PHE A 367 -4.08 5.15 -27.50
CA PHE A 367 -5.35 5.78 -27.22
C PHE A 367 -6.47 4.89 -27.76
N ASP A 368 -7.49 4.62 -26.95
CA ASP A 368 -8.64 3.84 -27.41
C ASP A 368 -9.56 4.64 -28.37
N GLY A 369 -9.30 5.96 -28.47
CA GLY A 369 -9.98 6.91 -29.35
C GLY A 369 -11.42 7.18 -28.95
N ARG A 370 -11.81 6.89 -27.70
CA ARG A 370 -13.18 7.07 -27.21
C ARG A 370 -13.41 8.46 -26.62
N PRO A 371 -14.69 8.91 -26.59
CA PRO A 371 -15.04 10.11 -25.84
C PRO A 371 -14.91 9.87 -24.34
N GLU A 372 -14.09 10.69 -23.69
CA GLU A 372 -13.97 10.72 -22.23
C GLU A 372 -15.18 11.41 -21.56
N PRO A 373 -15.55 11.05 -20.32
CA PRO A 373 -14.94 9.98 -19.50
C PRO A 373 -15.48 8.56 -19.78
N ASP A 374 -14.67 7.55 -19.45
CA ASP A 374 -14.97 6.11 -19.55
C ASP A 374 -16.11 5.64 -18.63
N ILE A 375 -16.12 6.17 -17.41
CA ILE A 375 -17.07 5.79 -16.37
C ILE A 375 -17.84 6.99 -15.82
N CYS A 376 -19.13 6.77 -15.57
CA CYS A 376 -19.98 7.73 -14.92
C CYS A 376 -19.54 8.02 -13.49
N LEU A 377 -19.90 9.20 -12.99
CA LEU A 377 -19.65 9.59 -11.60
C LEU A 377 -20.32 8.64 -10.59
N SER A 378 -21.43 8.01 -10.98
CA SER A 378 -22.12 6.96 -10.21
C SER A 378 -21.20 5.79 -9.88
N THR A 379 -20.42 5.30 -10.85
CA THR A 379 -19.42 4.24 -10.66
C THR A 379 -18.38 4.64 -9.62
N VAL A 380 -17.86 5.87 -9.68
CA VAL A 380 -16.85 6.38 -8.73
C VAL A 380 -17.44 6.47 -7.32
N VAL A 381 -18.64 7.03 -7.19
CA VAL A 381 -19.35 7.17 -5.92
C VAL A 381 -19.75 5.82 -5.33
N SER A 382 -20.17 4.87 -6.16
CA SER A 382 -20.51 3.51 -5.75
C SER A 382 -19.27 2.74 -5.32
N THR A 383 -18.15 2.85 -6.04
CA THR A 383 -16.86 2.24 -5.65
C THR A 383 -16.34 2.82 -4.33
N ARG A 384 -16.52 4.12 -4.11
CA ARG A 384 -16.27 4.76 -2.81
C ARG A 384 -17.13 4.19 -1.72
N SER A 385 -18.42 4.03 -1.98
CA SER A 385 -19.35 3.46 -1.01
C SER A 385 -18.96 2.01 -0.67
N LEU A 386 -18.56 1.21 -1.67
CA LEU A 386 -18.06 -0.14 -1.47
C LEU A 386 -16.86 -0.16 -0.52
N ILE A 387 -15.79 0.57 -0.84
CA ILE A 387 -14.55 0.60 -0.03
C ILE A 387 -14.81 1.16 1.37
N ARG A 388 -15.69 2.16 1.49
CA ARG A 388 -16.11 2.73 2.78
C ARG A 388 -16.83 1.71 3.66
N MET A 389 -17.63 0.84 3.04
CA MET A 389 -18.49 -0.13 3.73
C MET A 389 -17.80 -1.44 4.07
N VAL A 390 -16.56 -1.67 3.62
CA VAL A 390 -15.78 -2.87 4.00
C VAL A 390 -15.51 -2.84 5.50
N ALA A 391 -16.19 -3.72 6.23
CA ALA A 391 -16.10 -3.76 7.68
C ALA A 391 -14.82 -4.47 8.16
N PRO A 392 -14.36 -4.22 9.38
CA PRO A 392 -13.31 -5.02 9.99
C PRO A 392 -13.77 -6.47 10.26
N PRO A 393 -12.90 -7.48 10.11
CA PRO A 393 -13.17 -8.81 10.63
C PRO A 393 -13.15 -8.80 12.17
N GLU A 394 -13.76 -9.79 12.78
CA GLU A 394 -13.68 -10.04 14.22
C GLU A 394 -12.27 -10.52 14.58
N PHE A 395 -11.87 -10.28 15.84
CA PHE A 395 -10.60 -10.76 16.36
C PHE A 395 -10.54 -12.29 16.37
N GLY A 396 -9.33 -12.82 16.41
CA GLY A 396 -9.11 -14.26 16.59
C GLY A 396 -9.78 -14.79 17.87
N ASP A 397 -10.15 -16.07 17.85
CA ASP A 397 -10.94 -16.70 18.91
C ASP A 397 -10.34 -16.52 20.30
N THR A 398 -9.01 -16.52 20.41
CA THR A 398 -8.35 -16.43 21.71
C THR A 398 -8.46 -15.02 22.27
N LEU A 399 -8.19 -14.00 21.46
CA LEU A 399 -8.37 -12.61 21.87
C LEU A 399 -9.84 -12.32 22.16
N SER A 400 -10.75 -12.76 21.30
CA SER A 400 -12.20 -12.63 21.50
C SER A 400 -12.65 -13.21 22.83
N GLN A 401 -12.22 -14.43 23.19
CA GLN A 401 -12.53 -15.04 24.48
C GLN A 401 -11.94 -14.27 25.67
N LEU A 402 -10.69 -13.80 25.56
CA LEU A 402 -10.06 -12.97 26.59
C LEU A 402 -10.86 -11.70 26.86
N LEU A 403 -11.25 -10.99 25.80
CA LEU A 403 -11.98 -9.73 25.89
C LEU A 403 -13.39 -9.90 26.47
N GLN A 404 -13.94 -11.12 26.54
CA GLN A 404 -15.22 -11.39 27.18
C GLN A 404 -15.09 -11.69 28.69
N LEU A 405 -13.88 -11.91 29.21
CA LEU A 405 -13.67 -12.17 30.64
C LEU A 405 -14.02 -10.94 31.48
N PRO A 406 -14.55 -11.09 32.71
CA PRO A 406 -14.81 -9.97 33.63
C PRO A 406 -13.59 -9.08 33.88
N ASP A 407 -12.39 -9.68 33.89
CA ASP A 407 -11.11 -8.98 33.85
C ASP A 407 -10.18 -9.65 32.83
N PRO A 408 -10.01 -9.08 31.62
CA PRO A 408 -9.11 -9.62 30.60
C PRO A 408 -7.63 -9.49 30.97
N SER A 409 -7.29 -8.78 32.05
CA SER A 409 -5.92 -8.68 32.58
C SER A 409 -5.61 -9.71 33.66
N ALA A 410 -6.61 -10.45 34.15
CA ALA A 410 -6.41 -11.49 35.14
C ALA A 410 -5.50 -12.61 34.58
N PRO A 411 -4.53 -13.14 35.37
CA PRO A 411 -3.61 -14.17 34.90
C PRO A 411 -4.32 -15.39 34.34
N GLN A 412 -3.95 -15.79 33.13
CA GLN A 412 -4.47 -16.98 32.48
C GLN A 412 -3.67 -18.23 32.87
N ARG A 413 -4.20 -19.42 32.51
CA ARG A 413 -3.51 -20.69 32.74
C ARG A 413 -2.10 -20.65 32.13
N PRO A 414 -1.03 -20.94 32.88
CA PRO A 414 0.33 -20.88 32.37
C PRO A 414 0.53 -21.71 31.09
N ASN A 415 1.24 -21.15 30.10
CA ASN A 415 1.51 -21.73 28.78
C ASN A 415 0.28 -22.04 27.91
N SER A 416 -0.91 -21.57 28.29
CA SER A 416 -2.09 -21.63 27.42
C SER A 416 -1.99 -20.60 26.29
N ARG A 417 -2.73 -20.81 25.18
CA ARG A 417 -2.81 -19.82 24.09
C ARG A 417 -3.32 -18.47 24.61
N ALA A 418 -4.29 -18.48 25.52
CA ALA A 418 -4.81 -17.28 26.17
C ALA A 418 -3.74 -16.51 26.95
N GLU A 419 -2.87 -17.19 27.70
CA GLU A 419 -1.74 -16.55 28.40
C GLU A 419 -0.73 -15.94 27.43
N ILE A 420 -0.42 -16.65 26.34
CA ILE A 420 0.52 -16.18 25.31
C ILE A 420 -0.03 -14.93 24.61
N VAL A 421 -1.30 -14.94 24.18
CA VAL A 421 -1.95 -13.79 23.53
C VAL A 421 -2.09 -12.62 24.51
N GLN A 422 -2.47 -12.87 25.76
CA GLN A 422 -2.55 -11.85 26.81
C GLN A 422 -1.18 -11.18 27.04
N ARG A 423 -0.11 -11.99 27.16
CA ARG A 423 1.27 -11.51 27.31
C ARG A 423 1.72 -10.72 26.08
N GLY A 424 1.40 -11.21 24.88
CA GLY A 424 1.65 -10.53 23.61
C GLY A 424 1.01 -9.16 23.53
N ALA A 425 -0.28 -9.05 23.86
CA ALA A 425 -1.01 -7.78 23.89
C ALA A 425 -0.38 -6.77 24.86
N LYS A 426 -0.02 -7.22 26.06
CA LYS A 426 0.66 -6.36 27.05
C LYS A 426 2.02 -5.86 26.54
N LEU A 427 2.82 -6.76 25.95
CA LEU A 427 4.14 -6.44 25.40
C LEU A 427 4.06 -5.54 24.17
N PHE A 428 3.05 -5.71 23.32
CA PHE A 428 2.76 -4.81 22.20
C PHE A 428 2.45 -3.39 22.69
N GLY A 429 1.79 -3.28 23.85
CA GLY A 429 1.44 -2.02 24.48
C GLY A 429 -0.07 -1.79 24.57
N VAL A 430 -0.87 -2.85 24.66
CA VAL A 430 -2.33 -2.76 24.79
C VAL A 430 -2.76 -2.90 26.25
N VAL A 431 -3.56 -1.96 26.73
CA VAL A 431 -4.30 -2.10 28.00
C VAL A 431 -5.57 -2.91 27.73
N LEU A 432 -5.51 -4.23 27.92
CA LEU A 432 -6.60 -5.16 27.57
C LEU A 432 -7.95 -4.79 28.19
N VAL A 433 -7.99 -4.26 29.43
CA VAL A 433 -9.25 -3.81 30.04
C VAL A 433 -9.84 -2.62 29.29
N ALA A 434 -9.03 -1.62 28.97
CA ALA A 434 -9.47 -0.44 28.21
C ALA A 434 -9.90 -0.84 26.78
N PHE A 435 -9.15 -1.75 26.16
CA PHE A 435 -9.46 -2.30 24.84
C PHE A 435 -10.79 -3.06 24.87
N ALA A 436 -10.99 -3.96 25.83
CA ALA A 436 -12.24 -4.71 25.99
C ALA A 436 -13.44 -3.78 26.23
N ASN A 437 -13.30 -2.75 27.07
CA ASN A 437 -14.35 -1.77 27.32
C ASN A 437 -14.80 -1.07 26.02
N ARG A 438 -13.90 -0.88 25.05
CA ARG A 438 -14.18 -0.22 23.77
C ARG A 438 -14.62 -1.18 22.68
N MET A 439 -14.21 -2.45 22.76
CA MET A 439 -14.42 -3.46 21.71
C MET A 439 -15.59 -4.42 21.97
N VAL A 440 -16.04 -4.54 23.22
CA VAL A 440 -17.14 -5.43 23.62
C VAL A 440 -18.41 -4.62 23.89
N PRO A 441 -19.53 -4.92 23.21
CA PRO A 441 -20.79 -4.21 23.41
C PRO A 441 -21.25 -4.24 24.88
N GLY A 442 -21.69 -3.09 25.38
CA GLY A 442 -22.20 -2.95 26.75
C GLY A 442 -21.14 -2.95 27.84
N ARG A 443 -19.84 -3.05 27.50
CA ARG A 443 -18.76 -3.13 28.48
C ARG A 443 -18.19 -1.76 28.87
N PHE A 444 -18.35 -0.74 28.02
CA PHE A 444 -17.93 0.62 28.35
C PHE A 444 -18.80 1.19 29.48
N PRO A 445 -18.24 1.58 30.64
CA PRO A 445 -19.03 2.06 31.77
C PRO A 445 -19.61 3.45 31.50
N GLU A 446 -20.80 3.70 32.05
CA GLU A 446 -21.40 5.04 32.08
C GLU A 446 -20.47 6.03 32.79
N GLY A 447 -20.18 7.17 32.16
CA GLY A 447 -19.24 8.17 32.68
C GLY A 447 -17.76 7.91 32.34
N GLY A 448 -17.44 6.81 31.65
CA GLY A 448 -16.08 6.47 31.21
C GLY A 448 -15.31 5.61 32.20
N ASP A 449 -14.22 5.01 31.73
CA ASP A 449 -13.43 4.04 32.51
C ASP A 449 -12.19 4.63 33.18
N GLY A 450 -11.96 5.95 33.03
CA GLY A 450 -10.77 6.64 33.54
C GLY A 450 -9.45 6.13 32.94
N ARG A 451 -9.51 5.35 31.85
CA ARG A 451 -8.34 4.78 31.16
C ARG A 451 -8.06 5.54 29.88
N ASN A 452 -6.85 5.35 29.35
CA ASN A 452 -6.45 5.93 28.08
C ASN A 452 -7.48 5.58 26.98
N PRO A 453 -8.06 6.58 26.27
CA PRO A 453 -9.09 6.39 25.24
C PRO A 453 -8.62 5.55 24.06
N HIS A 454 -7.31 5.48 23.82
CA HIS A 454 -6.68 4.73 22.76
C HIS A 454 -6.23 3.33 23.21
N ALA A 455 -6.47 2.97 24.48
CA ALA A 455 -6.04 1.72 25.12
C ALA A 455 -4.51 1.48 25.06
N ILE A 456 -3.72 2.56 25.01
CA ILE A 456 -2.25 2.52 25.02
C ILE A 456 -1.74 2.23 26.43
N ASN A 457 -0.75 1.34 26.51
CA ASN A 457 -0.04 0.98 27.72
C ASN A 457 1.35 1.63 27.75
N ASP A 458 1.52 2.61 28.63
CA ASP A 458 2.79 3.33 28.81
C ASP A 458 3.82 2.57 29.68
N ASP A 459 3.55 1.30 30.03
CA ASP A 459 4.45 0.45 30.81
C ASP A 459 5.86 0.43 30.15
N PRO A 460 6.91 0.84 30.88
CA PRO A 460 8.29 0.83 30.38
C PRO A 460 8.82 -0.56 29.99
N SER A 461 8.17 -1.64 30.41
CA SER A 461 8.50 -3.01 30.01
C SER A 461 7.90 -3.43 28.66
N SER A 462 6.96 -2.65 28.11
CA SER A 462 6.43 -2.89 26.78
C SER A 462 7.44 -2.55 25.69
N THR A 463 7.18 -3.06 24.49
CA THR A 463 7.91 -2.75 23.27
C THR A 463 7.55 -1.39 22.69
N ARG A 464 6.44 -0.78 23.16
CA ARG A 464 5.89 0.47 22.62
C ARG A 464 5.49 0.38 21.14
N CYS A 465 5.12 -0.80 20.62
CA CYS A 465 4.50 -0.88 19.28
C CYS A 465 3.22 -0.03 19.20
N ALA A 466 2.46 0.02 20.30
CA ALA A 466 1.23 0.80 20.40
C ALA A 466 1.40 2.33 20.35
N SER A 467 2.62 2.88 20.36
CA SER A 467 2.81 4.33 20.21
C SER A 467 2.45 4.77 18.79
N CYS A 468 2.87 4.02 17.77
CA CYS A 468 2.49 4.28 16.39
C CYS A 468 1.26 3.43 16.00
N HIS A 469 1.25 2.15 16.36
CA HIS A 469 0.11 1.25 16.14
C HIS A 469 -0.97 1.40 17.21
N THR A 470 -1.49 2.62 17.35
CA THR A 470 -2.49 3.02 18.33
C THR A 470 -3.72 2.08 18.30
N PRO A 471 -3.97 1.30 19.38
CA PRO A 471 -4.95 0.20 19.34
C PRO A 471 -6.38 0.63 19.02
N VAL A 472 -6.83 1.75 19.59
CA VAL A 472 -8.19 2.26 19.38
C VAL A 472 -8.18 3.69 18.90
N GLN A 473 -8.96 3.95 17.86
CA GLN A 473 -9.37 5.29 17.45
C GLN A 473 -10.86 5.46 17.73
N ARG A 474 -11.28 6.69 18.01
CA ARG A 474 -12.70 7.05 17.96
C ARG A 474 -13.02 7.71 16.64
N THR A 475 -14.23 7.50 16.16
CA THR A 475 -14.76 8.25 15.02
C THR A 475 -15.67 9.39 15.49
N GLY A 476 -15.76 10.44 14.68
CA GLY A 476 -16.70 11.54 14.86
C GLY A 476 -18.04 11.27 14.19
N THR A 477 -18.76 12.33 13.87
CA THR A 477 -20.00 12.23 13.07
C THR A 477 -19.64 12.21 11.59
N SER A 478 -19.81 11.05 10.94
CA SER A 478 -19.49 10.88 9.52
C SER A 478 -20.51 11.64 8.65
N PRO A 479 -20.06 12.51 7.72
CA PRO A 479 -20.94 13.20 6.79
C PRO A 479 -21.33 12.34 5.58
N ALA A 480 -20.97 11.05 5.55
CA ALA A 480 -21.16 10.19 4.39
C ALA A 480 -22.64 9.89 4.12
N ASN A 481 -23.08 10.03 2.86
CA ASN A 481 -24.45 9.68 2.49
C ASN A 481 -24.75 8.17 2.57
N VAL A 482 -23.74 7.33 2.39
CA VAL A 482 -23.84 5.87 2.54
C VAL A 482 -22.92 5.43 3.67
N GLY A 483 -23.46 4.71 4.64
CA GLY A 483 -22.71 4.08 5.72
C GLY A 483 -22.44 4.96 6.95
N ALA A 484 -22.85 6.24 6.98
CA ALA A 484 -22.59 7.12 8.12
C ALA A 484 -23.02 6.53 9.47
N ARG A 485 -24.11 5.77 9.53
CA ARG A 485 -24.59 5.11 10.75
C ARG A 485 -23.64 4.04 11.31
N HIS A 486 -22.80 3.43 10.47
CA HIS A 486 -21.81 2.43 10.87
C HIS A 486 -20.48 3.06 11.29
N LEU A 487 -20.23 4.26 10.78
CA LEU A 487 -18.97 4.97 10.94
C LEU A 487 -19.02 6.03 12.04
N SER A 488 -20.21 6.52 12.40
CA SER A 488 -20.34 7.65 13.31
C SER A 488 -20.28 7.22 14.77
N ASN A 489 -19.46 7.92 15.56
CA ASN A 489 -19.38 7.76 17.01
C ASN A 489 -19.13 6.31 17.45
N VAL A 490 -18.16 5.64 16.81
CA VAL A 490 -17.75 4.28 17.15
C VAL A 490 -16.31 4.23 17.65
N TRP A 491 -16.01 3.21 18.45
CA TRP A 491 -14.66 2.79 18.74
C TRP A 491 -14.16 1.84 17.64
N ALA A 492 -13.07 2.21 16.98
CA ALA A 492 -12.47 1.47 15.88
C ALA A 492 -11.12 0.87 16.29
N PRO A 493 -10.90 -0.46 16.16
CA PRO A 493 -9.64 -1.10 16.51
C PRO A 493 -8.59 -0.93 15.40
N MET A 494 -8.19 0.30 15.06
CA MET A 494 -7.37 0.55 13.87
C MET A 494 -5.94 0.03 13.98
N PHE A 495 -5.36 0.04 15.18
CA PHE A 495 -3.92 -0.21 15.38
C PHE A 495 -3.05 0.70 14.49
N ALA A 496 -3.41 1.99 14.43
CA ALA A 496 -2.67 3.04 13.74
C ALA A 496 -3.08 4.42 14.28
N ASP A 497 -2.10 5.30 14.43
CA ASP A 497 -2.25 6.73 14.70
C ASP A 497 -2.60 7.55 13.44
N LEU A 498 -2.35 6.99 12.26
CA LEU A 498 -2.52 7.61 10.93
C LEU A 498 -1.49 8.73 10.65
N LEU A 499 -0.43 8.84 11.43
CA LEU A 499 0.68 9.77 11.23
C LEU A 499 1.72 9.20 10.26
N LEU A 500 2.59 10.08 9.77
CA LEU A 500 3.79 9.74 9.00
C LEU A 500 4.96 9.52 9.97
N HIS A 501 5.75 8.49 9.68
CA HIS A 501 6.97 8.18 10.42
C HIS A 501 8.13 7.90 9.48
N ASP A 502 9.33 8.32 9.88
CA ASP A 502 10.57 7.98 9.20
C ASP A 502 10.89 6.48 9.31
N MET A 503 11.01 5.85 8.15
CA MET A 503 11.48 4.47 8.00
C MET A 503 13.00 4.43 7.83
N PRO A 504 13.68 3.31 8.16
CA PRO A 504 15.13 3.22 8.07
C PRO A 504 15.65 3.39 6.64
N VAL A 505 16.78 4.08 6.52
CA VAL A 505 17.42 4.38 5.24
C VAL A 505 18.84 3.80 5.24
N VAL A 506 19.21 3.15 4.13
CA VAL A 506 20.60 2.74 3.86
C VAL A 506 21.13 3.69 2.81
N ASN A 507 22.07 4.56 3.17
CA ASN A 507 22.47 5.66 2.30
C ASN A 507 23.13 5.15 1.02
N ALA A 508 23.99 4.13 1.10
CA ALA A 508 24.63 3.55 -0.08
C ALA A 508 23.61 3.08 -1.11
N GLU A 509 22.49 2.49 -0.66
CA GLU A 509 21.39 2.08 -1.55
C GLU A 509 20.57 3.28 -2.05
N ARG A 510 20.24 4.24 -1.17
CA ARG A 510 19.44 5.43 -1.54
C ARG A 510 20.15 6.35 -2.54
N ILE A 511 21.46 6.55 -2.38
CA ILE A 511 22.24 7.48 -3.20
C ILE A 511 22.89 6.82 -4.42
N ALA A 512 22.70 5.52 -4.59
CA ALA A 512 23.23 4.80 -5.73
C ALA A 512 22.67 5.37 -7.05
N PRO A 513 23.49 5.39 -8.13
CA PRO A 513 23.02 5.83 -9.44
C PRO A 513 21.99 4.87 -10.05
N THR A 514 21.92 3.63 -9.56
CA THR A 514 20.97 2.59 -9.98
C THR A 514 20.43 1.84 -8.75
N PRO A 515 19.21 1.26 -8.84
CA PRO A 515 18.65 0.43 -7.77
C PRO A 515 19.50 -0.80 -7.50
N ARG A 516 19.56 -1.21 -6.23
CA ARG A 516 20.24 -2.43 -5.79
C ARG A 516 19.62 -3.67 -6.44
N ASN A 517 20.44 -4.49 -7.09
CA ASN A 517 20.08 -5.81 -7.59
C ASN A 517 19.77 -6.82 -6.45
N PRO A 518 18.92 -7.84 -6.71
CA PRO A 518 18.67 -8.93 -5.76
C PRO A 518 19.96 -9.60 -5.39
N LEU A 519 20.14 -9.86 -4.10
CA LEU A 519 21.29 -10.60 -3.63
C LEU A 519 20.85 -11.98 -3.13
N SER A 520 21.26 -13.02 -3.84
CA SER A 520 21.17 -14.40 -3.35
C SER A 520 22.25 -14.62 -2.29
N VAL A 521 21.84 -15.03 -1.09
CA VAL A 521 22.68 -15.31 0.07
C VAL A 521 22.41 -16.72 0.61
N LEU A 522 23.47 -17.40 1.05
CA LEU A 522 23.36 -18.67 1.74
C LEU A 522 23.02 -18.43 3.21
N ARG A 523 21.81 -18.81 3.64
CA ARG A 523 21.38 -18.74 5.05
C ARG A 523 20.77 -20.06 5.47
N LEU A 524 21.23 -20.56 6.63
CA LEU A 524 20.77 -21.84 7.22
C LEU A 524 20.84 -23.03 6.24
N GLY A 525 21.86 -23.06 5.38
CA GLY A 525 22.06 -24.16 4.42
C GLY A 525 21.18 -24.12 3.17
N SER A 526 20.44 -23.02 2.95
CA SER A 526 19.65 -22.80 1.73
C SER A 526 19.98 -21.46 1.07
N ASN A 527 19.99 -21.42 -0.26
CA ASN A 527 20.01 -20.15 -0.99
C ASN A 527 18.69 -19.41 -0.73
N SER A 528 18.79 -18.12 -0.46
CA SER A 528 17.68 -17.25 -0.11
C SER A 528 17.98 -15.83 -0.61
N PHE A 529 16.97 -15.00 -0.80
CA PHE A 529 17.18 -13.63 -1.26
C PHE A 529 17.20 -12.66 -0.07
N ASP A 530 18.22 -11.81 -0.02
CA ASP A 530 18.36 -10.84 1.05
C ASP A 530 17.39 -9.67 0.87
N LEU A 531 16.56 -9.45 1.88
CA LEU A 531 15.64 -8.32 1.93
C LEU A 531 16.41 -7.03 2.21
N SER A 532 16.29 -6.06 1.30
CA SER A 532 16.79 -4.71 1.55
C SER A 532 16.14 -4.12 2.81
N ARG A 533 16.93 -3.33 3.53
CA ARG A 533 16.51 -2.53 4.68
C ARG A 533 16.46 -1.04 4.38
N ASN A 534 16.67 -0.66 3.12
CA ASN A 534 16.41 0.70 2.67
C ASN A 534 14.91 0.88 2.40
N PHE A 535 14.29 1.81 3.11
CA PHE A 535 12.89 2.20 2.89
C PHE A 535 12.78 3.59 2.24
N GLY A 536 13.89 4.31 2.10
CA GLY A 536 13.91 5.58 1.38
C GLY A 536 13.57 5.36 -0.10
N GLU A 537 12.52 6.04 -0.56
CA GLU A 537 11.99 5.97 -1.92
C GLU A 537 12.04 7.36 -2.56
N ASP A 538 13.11 7.66 -3.27
CA ASP A 538 13.32 8.98 -3.90
C ASP A 538 12.61 9.09 -5.27
N ALA A 539 11.95 8.03 -5.77
CA ALA A 539 11.28 8.04 -7.08
C ALA A 539 10.10 9.02 -7.15
N LEU A 540 9.44 9.23 -6.01
CA LEU A 540 8.44 10.27 -5.80
C LEU A 540 8.78 11.00 -4.51
N PRO A 541 9.77 11.91 -4.55
CA PRO A 541 10.41 12.41 -3.35
C PRO A 541 9.45 13.17 -2.44
N ASN A 542 8.35 13.71 -2.99
CA ASN A 542 7.27 14.33 -2.25
C ASN A 542 5.90 13.83 -2.74
N GLN A 543 5.06 13.36 -1.81
CA GLN A 543 3.63 13.14 -2.06
C GLN A 543 2.82 13.84 -0.97
N GLY A 544 2.27 15.01 -1.31
CA GLY A 544 1.88 15.98 -0.28
C GLY A 544 3.15 16.56 0.36
N ILE A 545 3.26 16.48 1.69
CA ILE A 545 4.46 16.92 2.43
C ILE A 545 5.40 15.78 2.86
N ALA A 546 5.00 14.51 2.68
CA ALA A 546 5.82 13.37 3.09
C ALA A 546 7.12 13.31 2.27
N GLN A 547 8.26 13.25 2.95
CA GLN A 547 9.59 13.02 2.39
C GLN A 547 9.81 11.55 2.01
N ALA A 548 10.85 11.27 1.25
CA ALA A 548 11.16 9.93 0.73
C ALA A 548 11.23 8.78 1.75
N ALA A 549 11.57 9.04 3.01
CA ALA A 549 11.61 8.01 4.06
C ALA A 549 10.28 7.86 4.85
N GLU A 550 9.33 8.77 4.63
CA GLU A 550 8.15 8.90 5.48
C GLU A 550 6.95 8.12 4.96
N PHE A 551 6.42 7.23 5.80
CA PHE A 551 5.23 6.45 5.48
C PHE A 551 4.20 6.54 6.58
N ARG A 552 2.93 6.49 6.19
CA ARG A 552 1.81 6.50 7.12
C ARG A 552 1.75 5.16 7.85
N THR A 553 1.55 5.19 9.17
CA THR A 553 1.31 3.96 9.94
C THR A 553 0.12 3.20 9.37
N THR A 554 0.37 1.98 8.89
CA THR A 554 -0.67 1.15 8.26
C THR A 554 -1.56 0.53 9.35
N PRO A 555 -2.90 0.61 9.25
CA PRO A 555 -3.80 -0.06 10.19
C PRO A 555 -3.56 -1.56 10.21
N LEU A 556 -3.56 -2.17 11.40
CA LEU A 556 -3.39 -3.61 11.57
C LEU A 556 -4.71 -4.36 11.82
N MET A 557 -5.87 -3.68 11.75
CA MET A 557 -7.17 -4.35 11.79
C MET A 557 -7.29 -5.40 10.68
N GLY A 558 -7.54 -6.66 11.06
CA GLY A 558 -7.63 -7.78 10.13
C GLY A 558 -6.28 -8.32 9.65
N LEU A 559 -5.16 -7.93 10.28
CA LEU A 559 -3.82 -8.39 9.91
C LEU A 559 -3.73 -9.92 9.86
N GLY A 560 -4.31 -10.61 10.83
CA GLY A 560 -4.33 -12.06 10.91
C GLY A 560 -5.25 -12.74 9.89
N VAL A 561 -6.07 -11.98 9.15
CA VAL A 561 -6.90 -12.47 8.05
C VAL A 561 -6.24 -12.20 6.70
N ILE A 562 -5.64 -11.02 6.52
CA ILE A 562 -5.00 -10.61 5.25
C ILE A 562 -3.67 -11.35 5.04
N GLY A 563 -2.86 -11.49 6.09
CA GLY A 563 -1.52 -12.06 5.98
C GLY A 563 -0.56 -11.22 5.12
N ALA A 564 0.56 -11.83 4.70
CA ALA A 564 1.55 -11.24 3.81
C ALA A 564 0.92 -10.91 2.42
N PRO A 565 1.57 -10.17 1.51
CA PRO A 565 2.80 -9.42 1.71
C PRO A 565 2.65 -8.29 2.74
N PHE A 566 3.74 -7.97 3.44
CA PHE A 566 3.82 -6.88 4.40
C PHE A 566 4.75 -5.76 3.94
N LEU A 567 4.61 -4.59 4.59
CA LEU A 567 5.31 -3.34 4.32
C LEU A 567 4.80 -2.61 3.06
N HIS A 568 5.24 -1.37 2.88
CA HIS A 568 4.70 -0.47 1.85
C HIS A 568 4.92 -0.98 0.41
N ASP A 569 5.91 -1.83 0.19
CA ASP A 569 6.31 -2.37 -1.11
C ASP A 569 6.12 -3.89 -1.23
N GLY A 570 5.55 -4.51 -0.20
CA GLY A 570 5.28 -5.94 -0.15
C GLY A 570 6.52 -6.85 -0.07
N ARG A 571 7.71 -6.31 0.22
CA ARG A 571 8.98 -7.06 0.17
C ARG A 571 9.01 -8.31 1.05
N VAL A 572 8.22 -8.34 2.13
CA VAL A 572 8.03 -9.55 2.93
C VAL A 572 6.81 -10.31 2.41
N TYR A 573 7.04 -11.20 1.46
CA TYR A 573 6.02 -12.02 0.82
C TYR A 573 6.13 -13.50 1.20
N LEU A 574 5.00 -14.21 1.18
CA LEU A 574 4.93 -15.64 1.46
C LEU A 574 4.02 -16.33 0.44
N SER A 575 4.56 -17.34 -0.26
CA SER A 575 3.82 -18.29 -1.08
C SER A 575 4.40 -19.69 -0.92
N THR A 576 3.68 -20.72 -1.36
CA THR A 576 4.19 -22.10 -1.32
C THR A 576 5.49 -22.26 -2.12
N ASP A 577 5.60 -21.60 -3.27
CA ASP A 577 6.77 -21.73 -4.14
C ASP A 577 7.96 -20.95 -3.62
N THR A 578 7.78 -19.68 -3.28
CA THR A 578 8.85 -18.87 -2.69
C THR A 578 9.35 -19.48 -1.38
N ALA A 579 8.47 -20.03 -0.54
CA ALA A 579 8.87 -20.71 0.68
C ALA A 579 9.69 -22.00 0.44
N ARG A 580 9.58 -22.64 -0.73
CA ARG A 580 10.25 -23.92 -1.04
C ARG A 580 11.51 -23.75 -1.89
N THR A 581 11.48 -22.93 -2.94
CA THR A 581 12.54 -22.85 -3.95
C THR A 581 13.51 -21.70 -3.71
N ALA A 582 12.99 -20.52 -3.32
CA ALA A 582 13.71 -19.26 -3.34
C ALA A 582 13.23 -18.30 -2.22
N PRO A 583 13.33 -18.66 -0.94
CA PRO A 583 12.75 -17.86 0.14
C PRO A 583 13.47 -16.54 0.31
N ALA A 584 12.72 -15.50 0.71
CA ALA A 584 13.30 -14.27 1.21
C ALA A 584 13.97 -14.49 2.57
N SER A 585 14.89 -13.62 2.93
CA SER A 585 15.62 -13.71 4.19
C SER A 585 16.08 -12.35 4.69
N THR A 586 16.22 -12.23 6.01
CA THR A 586 16.85 -11.09 6.67
C THR A 586 17.59 -11.57 7.93
N VAL A 587 17.90 -10.66 8.85
CA VAL A 587 18.40 -10.98 10.18
C VAL A 587 17.42 -10.58 11.29
N THR A 588 17.50 -11.26 12.43
CA THR A 588 16.70 -10.96 13.63
C THR A 588 17.58 -10.96 14.87
N ALA A 589 17.15 -10.28 15.93
CA ALA A 589 17.81 -10.29 17.22
C ALA A 589 16.84 -10.61 18.36
N ASN A 590 17.39 -11.10 19.47
CA ASN A 590 16.72 -11.26 20.76
C ASN A 590 17.72 -10.93 21.87
N ARG A 591 17.29 -10.95 23.14
CA ARG A 591 18.13 -10.50 24.27
C ARG A 591 19.48 -11.22 24.41
N ARG A 592 19.65 -12.39 23.77
CA ARG A 592 20.85 -13.22 23.86
C ARG A 592 21.71 -13.16 22.61
N SER A 593 21.19 -12.70 21.49
CA SER A 593 21.87 -12.82 20.20
C SER A 593 21.41 -11.73 19.25
N ALA A 594 22.38 -11.08 18.61
CA ALA A 594 22.15 -10.10 17.57
C ALA A 594 22.29 -10.75 16.18
N ASN A 595 21.52 -10.25 15.22
CA ASN A 595 21.66 -10.51 13.78
C ASN A 595 21.74 -11.99 13.37
N LEU A 596 20.95 -12.84 14.03
CA LEU A 596 20.78 -14.23 13.63
C LEU A 596 20.06 -14.31 12.26
N PRO A 597 20.41 -15.28 11.40
CA PRO A 597 19.73 -15.44 10.11
C PRO A 597 18.25 -15.80 10.30
N LEU A 598 17.38 -15.14 9.53
CA LEU A 598 15.95 -15.40 9.44
C LEU A 598 15.60 -15.69 7.98
N VAL A 599 15.03 -16.87 7.70
CA VAL A 599 14.54 -17.24 6.38
C VAL A 599 13.02 -17.28 6.45
N VAL A 600 12.36 -16.54 5.57
CA VAL A 600 10.91 -16.38 5.58
C VAL A 600 10.25 -17.60 4.92
N ARG A 601 9.70 -18.50 5.73
CA ARG A 601 9.02 -19.72 5.26
C ARG A 601 7.62 -19.91 5.83
N THR A 602 7.28 -19.16 6.86
CA THR A 602 5.99 -19.25 7.56
C THR A 602 5.41 -17.86 7.81
N ALA A 603 4.12 -17.79 8.15
CA ALA A 603 3.49 -16.53 8.53
C ALA A 603 4.16 -15.90 9.78
N ASP A 604 4.61 -16.73 10.72
CA ASP A 604 5.35 -16.29 11.90
C ASP A 604 6.70 -15.66 11.50
N ASP A 605 7.44 -16.27 10.54
CA ASP A 605 8.69 -15.70 10.03
C ASP A 605 8.44 -14.40 9.27
N ALA A 606 7.34 -14.31 8.51
CA ALA A 606 6.98 -13.12 7.76
C ALA A 606 6.64 -11.95 8.71
N LEU A 607 5.84 -12.19 9.74
CA LEU A 607 5.55 -11.16 10.75
C LEU A 607 6.83 -10.75 11.50
N LEU A 608 7.68 -11.71 11.89
CA LEU A 608 8.96 -11.40 12.54
C LEU A 608 9.89 -10.60 11.63
N ALA A 609 9.99 -10.96 10.35
CA ALA A 609 10.78 -10.23 9.37
C ALA A 609 10.24 -8.82 9.18
N ALA A 610 8.93 -8.65 9.00
CA ALA A 610 8.30 -7.35 8.88
C ALA A 610 8.57 -6.48 10.12
N THR A 611 8.41 -7.03 11.34
CA THR A 611 8.78 -6.32 12.58
C THR A 611 10.24 -5.90 12.59
N GLU A 612 11.17 -6.82 12.29
CA GLU A 612 12.61 -6.53 12.30
C GLU A 612 13.05 -5.49 11.27
N LEU A 613 12.35 -5.37 10.14
CA LEU A 613 12.68 -4.44 9.06
C LEU A 613 12.30 -2.99 9.35
N HIS A 614 11.55 -2.71 10.43
CA HIS A 614 11.25 -1.34 10.85
C HIS A 614 12.49 -0.61 11.39
N ASP A 615 13.61 -1.31 11.63
CA ASP A 615 14.89 -0.72 12.00
C ASP A 615 16.04 -1.38 11.24
N LEU A 616 17.21 -0.73 11.21
CA LEU A 616 18.44 -1.33 10.72
C LEU A 616 18.89 -2.46 11.67
N PRO A 617 19.69 -3.44 11.21
CA PRO A 617 20.23 -4.51 12.05
C PRO A 617 20.84 -3.99 13.36
N ALA A 618 20.83 -4.85 14.37
CA ALA A 618 21.34 -4.48 15.68
C ALA A 618 22.82 -4.09 15.56
N PRO A 619 23.25 -3.00 16.22
CA PRO A 619 24.67 -2.67 16.28
C PRO A 619 25.42 -3.82 16.97
N ARG A 620 26.69 -3.98 16.60
CA ARG A 620 27.67 -5.00 17.02
C ARG A 620 27.40 -5.68 18.40
N PRO A 621 27.77 -6.97 18.59
CA PRO A 621 28.57 -7.84 17.70
C PRO A 621 27.74 -8.58 16.64
N GLY A 622 28.35 -8.88 15.49
CA GLY A 622 27.73 -9.69 14.43
C GLY A 622 26.91 -8.89 13.41
N CYS A 623 27.25 -7.63 13.16
CA CYS A 623 26.65 -6.86 12.05
C CYS A 623 26.81 -7.63 10.72
N PRO A 624 25.74 -7.82 9.91
CA PRO A 624 25.80 -8.61 8.69
C PRO A 624 26.43 -7.84 7.51
N VAL A 625 27.64 -7.29 7.72
CA VAL A 625 28.42 -6.67 6.64
C VAL A 625 29.03 -7.77 5.78
N PRO A 626 28.80 -7.76 4.44
CA PRO A 626 29.48 -8.68 3.55
C PRO A 626 31.01 -8.52 3.60
N PRO A 627 31.79 -9.56 3.26
CA PRO A 627 33.22 -9.41 3.10
C PRO A 627 33.54 -8.41 1.98
N ALA A 628 34.63 -7.65 2.16
CA ALA A 628 35.15 -6.79 1.11
C ALA A 628 35.71 -7.62 -0.05
N GLY A 629 35.60 -7.08 -1.26
CA GLY A 629 36.24 -7.61 -2.46
C GLY A 629 37.77 -7.47 -2.40
N SER A 630 38.44 -7.95 -3.45
CA SER A 630 39.90 -7.81 -3.59
C SER A 630 40.38 -6.35 -3.69
N ASP A 631 39.48 -5.45 -4.07
CA ASP A 631 39.67 -3.99 -4.11
C ASP A 631 39.50 -3.32 -2.73
N GLY A 632 39.18 -4.09 -1.68
CA GLY A 632 38.95 -3.58 -0.33
C GLY A 632 37.58 -2.93 -0.11
N LEU A 633 36.69 -3.00 -1.11
CA LEU A 633 35.35 -2.39 -1.05
C LEU A 633 34.27 -3.43 -0.75
N VAL A 634 33.29 -3.04 0.06
CA VAL A 634 32.08 -3.83 0.32
C VAL A 634 31.04 -3.53 -0.74
N ARG A 635 30.44 -4.59 -1.30
CA ARG A 635 29.40 -4.50 -2.32
C ARG A 635 28.21 -5.38 -1.92
N VAL A 636 27.01 -4.89 -2.20
CA VAL A 636 25.76 -5.65 -2.02
C VAL A 636 25.01 -5.58 -3.34
N GLY A 637 24.98 -6.69 -4.08
CA GLY A 637 24.59 -6.65 -5.49
C GLY A 637 25.57 -5.79 -6.29
N ASP A 638 25.04 -4.81 -7.01
CA ASP A 638 25.78 -3.81 -7.81
C ASP A 638 26.13 -2.53 -7.02
N VAL A 639 25.59 -2.34 -5.82
CA VAL A 639 25.80 -1.12 -5.02
C VAL A 639 27.09 -1.22 -4.19
N VAL A 640 27.86 -0.13 -4.18
CA VAL A 640 29.12 0.00 -3.42
C VAL A 640 28.87 0.73 -2.11
N TYR A 641 29.22 0.09 -0.99
CA TYR A 641 29.04 0.62 0.36
C TYR A 641 30.32 1.28 0.90
N GLY A 642 31.39 1.28 0.10
CA GLY A 642 32.69 1.83 0.47
C GLY A 642 33.56 0.82 1.20
N THR A 643 34.39 1.29 2.13
CA THR A 643 35.22 0.43 2.98
C THR A 643 34.35 -0.40 3.94
N VAL A 644 34.95 -1.42 4.58
CA VAL A 644 34.26 -2.20 5.62
C VAL A 644 33.72 -1.32 6.75
N GLU A 645 34.43 -0.26 7.11
CA GLU A 645 34.00 0.70 8.14
C GLU A 645 32.77 1.49 7.68
N GLN A 646 32.82 2.07 6.47
CA GLN A 646 31.68 2.80 5.89
C GLN A 646 30.45 1.91 5.74
N ALA A 647 30.63 0.67 5.26
CA ALA A 647 29.56 -0.30 5.15
C ALA A 647 29.01 -0.72 6.51
N THR A 648 29.86 -0.82 7.54
CA THR A 648 29.39 -1.10 8.91
C THR A 648 28.55 0.03 9.45
N ASP A 649 28.98 1.27 9.24
CA ASP A 649 28.25 2.44 9.69
C ASP A 649 26.92 2.58 8.96
N ASP A 650 26.84 2.18 7.69
CA ASP A 650 25.60 2.26 6.91
C ASP A 650 24.63 1.11 7.17
N ILE A 651 25.14 -0.12 7.32
CA ILE A 651 24.32 -1.30 7.56
C ILE A 651 23.91 -1.40 9.02
N CYS A 652 24.81 -1.18 9.99
CA CYS A 652 24.50 -1.28 11.42
C CYS A 652 24.97 -0.05 12.19
N PRO A 653 24.46 1.16 11.86
CA PRO A 653 24.87 2.36 12.55
C PRO A 653 24.62 2.28 14.07
N PRO A 654 25.27 3.13 14.88
CA PRO A 654 24.85 3.38 16.25
C PRO A 654 23.34 3.69 16.39
N LEU A 655 22.78 3.47 17.58
CA LEU A 655 21.32 3.63 17.82
C LEU A 655 20.84 5.08 17.66
N ASP A 656 21.69 6.04 17.96
CA ASP A 656 21.48 7.49 17.82
C ASP A 656 21.70 8.01 16.39
N SER A 657 22.01 7.13 15.43
CA SER A 657 22.19 7.55 14.05
C SER A 657 20.87 8.01 13.42
N PRO A 658 20.87 9.14 12.69
CA PRO A 658 19.68 9.63 11.98
C PRO A 658 19.24 8.72 10.83
N ARG A 659 20.06 7.73 10.43
CA ARG A 659 19.70 6.73 9.42
C ARG A 659 18.70 5.67 9.89
N ARG A 660 18.59 5.49 11.21
CA ARG A 660 17.58 4.60 11.77
C ARG A 660 16.23 5.32 11.73
N GLY A 661 15.16 4.56 11.51
CA GLY A 661 13.80 5.10 11.56
C GLY A 661 13.34 5.39 12.99
N GLU A 662 12.18 6.01 13.14
CA GLU A 662 11.61 6.38 14.45
C GLU A 662 11.35 5.16 15.34
N SER A 663 11.02 4.03 14.72
CA SER A 663 10.73 2.79 15.43
C SER A 663 11.96 2.16 16.12
N ARG A 664 13.18 2.72 15.95
CA ARG A 664 14.45 2.16 16.45
C ARG A 664 14.38 1.74 17.92
N GLU A 665 13.74 2.54 18.77
CA GLU A 665 13.61 2.25 20.18
C GLU A 665 12.60 1.12 20.46
N SER A 666 11.48 1.10 19.72
CA SER A 666 10.49 0.03 19.81
C SER A 666 11.09 -1.30 19.36
N ILE A 667 11.85 -1.30 18.27
CA ILE A 667 12.56 -2.50 17.78
C ILE A 667 13.70 -2.89 18.71
N ARG A 668 14.44 -1.95 19.30
CA ARG A 668 15.45 -2.24 20.33
C ARG A 668 14.82 -2.94 21.54
N ARG A 669 13.66 -2.48 22.00
CA ARG A 669 12.90 -3.11 23.09
C ARG A 669 12.41 -4.51 22.70
N PHE A 670 11.86 -4.67 21.51
CA PHE A 670 11.46 -5.97 20.97
C PHE A 670 12.64 -6.95 20.88
N ARG A 671 13.80 -6.49 20.42
CA ARG A 671 15.05 -7.27 20.40
C ARG A 671 15.58 -7.57 21.79
N ASN A 672 15.22 -6.81 22.82
CA ASN A 672 15.59 -7.12 24.21
C ASN A 672 14.63 -8.12 24.88
N LEU A 673 13.60 -8.59 24.18
CA LEU A 673 12.72 -9.63 24.67
C LEU A 673 13.35 -11.02 24.58
N THR A 674 12.76 -11.97 25.32
CA THR A 674 13.02 -13.39 25.10
C THR A 674 12.39 -13.85 23.78
N ARG A 675 12.87 -14.93 23.18
CA ARG A 675 12.22 -15.50 21.98
C ARG A 675 10.75 -15.87 22.22
N ALA A 676 10.42 -16.35 23.43
CA ALA A 676 9.05 -16.71 23.80
C ALA A 676 8.14 -15.47 23.89
N ASP A 677 8.71 -14.32 24.25
CA ASP A 677 7.99 -13.05 24.35
C ASP A 677 7.85 -12.36 22.99
N GLN A 678 8.90 -12.42 22.15
CA GLN A 678 8.77 -12.01 20.74
C GLN A 678 7.68 -12.81 20.05
N ARG A 679 7.69 -14.14 20.24
CA ARG A 679 6.62 -15.00 19.72
C ARG A 679 5.25 -14.63 20.30
N ALA A 680 5.15 -14.31 21.59
CA ALA A 680 3.90 -13.88 22.18
C ALA A 680 3.33 -12.62 21.48
N VAL A 681 4.17 -11.63 21.17
CA VAL A 681 3.77 -10.46 20.39
C VAL A 681 3.26 -10.86 19.00
N ILE A 682 3.95 -11.76 18.30
CA ILE A 682 3.54 -12.26 16.98
C ILE A 682 2.21 -13.03 17.06
N GLU A 683 2.01 -13.89 18.07
CA GLU A 683 0.73 -14.58 18.26
C GLU A 683 -0.40 -13.60 18.55
N PHE A 684 -0.16 -12.51 19.28
CA PHE A 684 -1.16 -11.44 19.45
C PHE A 684 -1.46 -10.73 18.13
N MET A 685 -0.46 -10.38 17.32
CA MET A 685 -0.66 -9.76 16.01
C MET A 685 -1.50 -10.64 15.06
N LYS A 686 -1.40 -11.96 15.17
CA LYS A 686 -2.24 -12.91 14.42
C LYS A 686 -3.69 -12.91 14.89
N GLU A 687 -4.00 -12.44 16.10
CA GLU A 687 -5.37 -12.34 16.61
C GLU A 687 -6.05 -11.01 16.21
N LEU A 688 -5.30 -10.05 15.68
CA LEU A 688 -5.83 -8.84 15.04
C LEU A 688 -6.42 -9.15 13.67
#